data_AF-A0A914FHA5-F1
#
_entry.id   AF-A0A914FHA5-F1
#
_cell.length_a   1.000
_cell.length_b   1.000
_cell.length_c   1.000
_cell.angle_alpha   90.00
_cell.angle_beta   90.00
_cell.angle_gamma   90.00
#
_symmetry.space_group_name_H-M   'P 1'
#
loop_
_entity.id
_entity.type
_entity.pdbx_description
1 polymer ?
#
loop_
_entity_poly.entity_id
_entity_poly.type
_entity_poly.pdbx_seq_one_letter_code
_entity_poly.pdbx_strand_id
1 'polypeptide(L)'
;MLTECDEFDESDINVKSNKNYQISDTKFPEEHCVYLLTGDVILARYEIPSYDVAVNTCKSIPLASKRVSSEDPINREEEFSTENLNIKNEQMPKLKMSKEIEEIKELLVIIKLGTQKQAEEALTKLTNFTLTNKSEIIEARAVPMFIKYLDITKIGFCKIAIQAMANMSEGTNEQKHAIFVAEGILPLIHCLHSTDFFVQATAAFALANIINDNETQNLFDQKLIKIFKKFLKMINSEDNDAESESAVQRLNIFIQILPLLNKLLNCNYIDICKFAGSSLLKFINDTKYKNDEIQNCELRNAIFSSGTLQYFIRYLHSDDEELCKIGVMVLRFAASGTVEQKQEILNANVVPLLVNHLLTLDKEKCFEALKVLSKIVNGTNEQKQVVIDAEACPLFVVLLNSPFNEISFEALNVLASISAGNLNQQKAIVEAGCISELIQFLNIENVEKCDLAMVILFNIINGNPERNSILIKYGGVPFLKKLITVTDKNIQLLALRILECISAGSSKNKQAIIQAFAINPMVNLLETETSKDNAYKIITNILVNIAFGTSEQRQAIIDAGGIPHFCKMLQSTDTELIKDIVKIFAIISGSPQRHKIITEINVVPSLASLLKFSNDFIVEHCLETLQNITSGGTKNQNDAIFAIPGAIPMLIYLCYSSNPLICEHALGVIANLLLNVTIYQKQVLIDADIIQVSIHLLSSANAKICINALNILQCICSAFKEQIQAEINGGAIPVLQKLLKSDDNNVSKSSSIVLHKLINANK
;
A
#
# COMPACT_ATOMS: atom_id res chain seq x y z
N MET A 1 -25.83 27.57 31.06
CA MET A 1 -27.30 27.48 31.10
C MET A 1 -27.72 26.62 29.92
N LEU A 2 -28.56 25.62 30.18
CA LEU A 2 -29.22 24.75 29.19
C LEU A 2 -30.30 25.53 28.43
N THR A 3 -30.47 25.21 27.14
CA THR A 3 -31.77 25.05 26.48
C THR A 3 -31.61 24.21 25.21
N GLU A 4 -32.33 23.09 25.17
CA GLU A 4 -32.70 22.22 24.04
C GLU A 4 -33.53 23.03 23.02
N CYS A 5 -33.55 22.75 21.71
CA CYS A 5 -34.40 21.80 20.94
C CYS A 5 -34.36 22.35 19.48
N ASP A 6 -34.36 21.62 18.37
CA ASP A 6 -35.32 20.60 17.90
C ASP A 6 -34.80 19.81 16.69
N GLU A 7 -35.45 18.67 16.51
CA GLU A 7 -35.41 17.67 15.43
C GLU A 7 -35.73 18.24 14.03
N PHE A 8 -35.18 17.61 12.98
CA PHE A 8 -35.85 17.56 11.67
C PHE A 8 -35.62 16.20 11.01
N ASP A 9 -36.75 15.54 10.72
CA ASP A 9 -36.90 14.23 10.10
C ASP A 9 -36.90 14.32 8.57
N GLU A 10 -36.51 13.21 7.92
CA GLU A 10 -36.53 13.00 6.47
C GLU A 10 -37.96 12.85 5.91
N SER A 11 -38.28 13.53 4.78
CA SER A 11 -39.04 12.94 3.66
C SER A 11 -39.29 13.94 2.50
N ASP A 12 -38.96 13.46 1.29
CA ASP A 12 -39.52 13.79 -0.03
C ASP A 12 -39.53 15.23 -0.58
N ILE A 13 -38.62 15.53 -1.53
CA ILE A 13 -38.98 16.13 -2.84
C ILE A 13 -38.11 15.56 -3.97
N ASN A 14 -38.80 15.03 -4.98
CA ASN A 14 -38.32 14.44 -6.23
C ASN A 14 -37.84 15.45 -7.30
N VAL A 15 -36.74 15.11 -7.97
CA VAL A 15 -36.39 15.26 -9.41
C VAL A 15 -36.87 16.51 -10.19
N LYS A 16 -35.92 17.30 -10.72
CA LYS A 16 -35.84 17.71 -12.15
C LYS A 16 -34.53 18.44 -12.55
N SER A 17 -33.75 17.73 -13.37
CA SER A 17 -33.04 18.13 -14.61
C SER A 17 -32.31 19.49 -14.76
N ASN A 18 -31.04 19.37 -15.17
CA ASN A 18 -30.30 20.16 -16.15
C ASN A 18 -30.22 21.69 -15.99
N LYS A 19 -29.02 22.18 -15.66
CA LYS A 19 -28.37 23.28 -16.39
C LYS A 19 -26.86 23.35 -16.10
N ASN A 20 -26.11 23.37 -17.19
CA ASN A 20 -24.70 23.76 -17.28
C ASN A 20 -24.43 25.04 -16.49
N TYR A 21 -23.39 25.04 -15.65
CA TYR A 21 -22.68 26.26 -15.29
C TYR A 21 -21.18 26.06 -15.38
N GLN A 22 -20.59 27.00 -16.13
CA GLN A 22 -19.18 27.16 -16.38
C GLN A 22 -18.43 27.53 -15.09
N ILE A 23 -17.18 27.10 -15.08
CA ILE A 23 -16.13 27.44 -14.12
C ILE A 23 -15.96 28.97 -14.05
N SER A 24 -16.08 29.53 -12.86
CA SER A 24 -15.61 30.88 -12.56
C SER A 24 -14.93 30.90 -11.20
N ASP A 25 -13.69 31.42 -11.20
CA ASP A 25 -12.82 31.66 -10.07
C ASP A 25 -13.52 32.34 -8.88
N THR A 26 -13.52 31.66 -7.73
CA THR A 26 -13.71 32.31 -6.42
C THR A 26 -12.77 31.69 -5.40
N LYS A 27 -11.83 32.52 -4.94
CA LYS A 27 -10.96 32.30 -3.79
C LYS A 27 -11.78 31.95 -2.55
N PHE A 28 -11.41 30.86 -1.86
CA PHE A 28 -11.83 30.58 -0.49
C PHE A 28 -10.63 30.70 0.47
N PRO A 29 -10.87 31.08 1.73
CA PRO A 29 -9.82 31.37 2.70
C PRO A 29 -9.22 30.08 3.27
N GLU A 30 -7.90 30.11 3.43
CA GLU A 30 -7.13 29.17 4.25
C GLU A 30 -7.59 29.28 5.71
N GLU A 31 -8.02 28.17 6.31
CA GLU A 31 -7.82 27.80 7.72
C GLU A 31 -8.71 26.60 8.07
N HIS A 32 -8.29 25.39 7.69
CA HIS A 32 -8.62 24.13 8.37
C HIS A 32 -7.45 23.18 8.13
N CYS A 33 -6.48 23.17 9.06
CA CYS A 33 -5.38 22.23 9.08
C CYS A 33 -5.91 20.82 9.38
N VAL A 34 -6.17 20.04 8.33
CA VAL A 34 -6.17 18.59 8.41
C VAL A 34 -4.70 18.17 8.47
N TYR A 35 -4.27 17.66 9.62
CA TYR A 35 -2.95 17.05 9.79
C TYR A 35 -2.83 15.83 8.88
N LEU A 36 -2.25 16.02 7.69
CA LEU A 36 -1.59 14.96 6.95
C LEU A 36 -0.29 14.63 7.70
N LEU A 37 -0.41 13.75 8.69
CA LEU A 37 0.74 13.01 9.18
C LEU A 37 1.27 12.20 8.00
N THR A 38 2.37 12.68 7.40
CA THR A 38 3.25 11.88 6.55
C THR A 38 3.80 10.75 7.41
N GLY A 39 3.00 9.69 7.54
CA GLY A 39 3.40 8.45 8.17
C GLY A 39 4.32 7.71 7.21
N ASP A 40 5.54 7.47 7.66
CA ASP A 40 6.40 6.43 7.13
C ASP A 40 5.58 5.16 6.93
N VAL A 41 5.38 4.79 5.68
CA VAL A 41 4.89 3.47 5.30
C VAL A 41 5.97 2.50 5.75
N ILE A 42 5.74 1.81 6.87
CA ILE A 42 6.49 0.61 7.23
C ILE A 42 6.10 -0.45 6.19
N LEU A 43 6.79 -0.42 5.06
CA LEU A 43 7.04 -1.60 4.25
C LEU A 43 7.95 -2.48 5.12
N ALA A 44 7.39 -3.51 5.74
CA ALA A 44 8.19 -4.65 6.14
C ALA A 44 8.81 -5.24 4.87
N ARG A 45 10.05 -4.81 4.56
CA ARG A 45 10.88 -5.40 3.52
C ARG A 45 11.23 -6.81 3.97
N TYR A 46 10.68 -7.80 3.27
CA TYR A 46 11.47 -8.99 2.94
C TYR A 46 12.59 -8.52 2.01
N GLU A 47 13.82 -8.44 2.53
CA GLU A 47 15.01 -8.20 1.72
C GLU A 47 15.29 -9.44 0.85
N ILE A 48 15.22 -9.25 -0.47
CA ILE A 48 15.95 -10.05 -1.44
C ILE A 48 17.13 -9.18 -1.88
N PRO A 49 18.40 -9.66 -1.89
CA PRO A 49 19.55 -8.81 -2.14
C PRO A 49 19.58 -8.32 -3.60
N SER A 50 19.58 -7.01 -3.79
CA SER A 50 19.95 -6.38 -5.06
C SER A 50 21.47 -6.34 -5.17
N TYR A 51 22.04 -7.11 -6.09
CA TYR A 51 23.42 -6.90 -6.55
C TYR A 51 23.44 -5.79 -7.59
N ASP A 52 24.15 -4.71 -7.28
CA ASP A 52 24.54 -3.67 -8.23
C ASP A 52 25.43 -4.26 -9.34
N VAL A 53 24.96 -4.19 -10.59
CA VAL A 53 25.83 -4.26 -11.76
C VAL A 53 25.51 -3.08 -12.67
N ALA A 54 26.52 -2.25 -12.89
CA ALA A 54 26.49 -1.04 -13.69
C ALA A 54 25.98 -1.29 -15.12
N VAL A 55 24.87 -0.64 -15.49
CA VAL A 55 24.41 -0.54 -16.88
C VAL A 55 25.16 0.61 -17.54
N ASN A 56 26.13 0.26 -18.39
CA ASN A 56 26.72 1.20 -19.34
C ASN A 56 25.73 1.48 -20.47
N THR A 57 25.53 2.77 -20.70
CA THR A 57 24.83 3.41 -21.81
C THR A 57 25.19 2.87 -23.19
N CYS A 58 24.18 2.54 -24.00
CA CYS A 58 24.25 2.62 -25.46
C CYS A 58 23.05 3.40 -26.01
N LYS A 59 23.38 4.46 -26.75
CA LYS A 59 22.46 5.40 -27.40
C LYS A 59 21.86 4.81 -28.68
N SER A 60 20.75 5.45 -29.10
CA SER A 60 20.31 5.73 -30.49
C SER A 60 19.44 4.63 -31.15
N ILE A 61 18.37 4.85 -31.93
CA ILE A 61 17.86 5.95 -32.79
C ILE A 61 16.30 5.84 -32.91
N PRO A 62 15.53 6.93 -33.18
CA PRO A 62 14.06 6.89 -33.26
C PRO A 62 13.55 6.42 -34.63
N LEU A 63 12.52 5.57 -34.64
CA LEU A 63 11.75 5.22 -35.85
C LEU A 63 10.49 6.08 -35.94
N ALA A 64 10.42 6.88 -37.00
CA ALA A 64 9.29 7.73 -37.35
C ALA A 64 8.11 6.87 -37.87
N SER A 65 6.96 6.97 -37.19
CA SER A 65 5.69 6.44 -37.66
C SER A 65 5.05 7.39 -38.67
N LYS A 66 4.97 6.99 -39.94
CA LYS A 66 4.02 7.57 -40.91
C LYS A 66 2.75 6.72 -40.91
N ARG A 67 1.65 7.37 -40.52
CA ARG A 67 0.28 6.92 -40.78
C ARG A 67 0.01 6.88 -42.28
N VAL A 68 -0.51 5.78 -42.80
CA VAL A 68 -1.45 5.78 -43.93
C VAL A 68 -2.54 4.75 -43.64
N SER A 69 -3.76 5.22 -43.85
CA SER A 69 -5.08 4.65 -43.62
C SER A 69 -5.38 3.38 -44.43
N SER A 70 -6.10 2.47 -43.78
CA SER A 70 -6.89 1.39 -44.36
C SER A 70 -8.26 1.90 -44.82
N GLU A 71 -8.74 1.44 -45.98
CA GLU A 71 -10.17 1.27 -46.29
C GLU A 71 -10.32 0.26 -47.45
N ASP A 72 -10.63 -0.99 -47.06
CA ASP A 72 -11.67 -1.91 -47.54
C ASP A 72 -11.81 -2.46 -48.99
N PRO A 73 -12.46 -3.65 -49.12
CA PRO A 73 -12.14 -4.69 -50.11
C PRO A 73 -13.24 -4.94 -51.15
N ILE A 74 -12.92 -5.55 -52.30
CA ILE A 74 -13.93 -6.14 -53.20
C ILE A 74 -13.43 -7.45 -53.83
N ASN A 75 -14.24 -8.49 -53.63
CA ASN A 75 -14.38 -9.78 -54.29
C ASN A 75 -13.93 -9.84 -55.77
N ARG A 76 -13.38 -11.00 -56.17
CA ARG A 76 -14.01 -11.87 -57.20
C ARG A 76 -13.35 -13.25 -57.25
N GLU A 77 -14.22 -14.25 -57.14
CA GLU A 77 -14.04 -15.64 -57.55
C GLU A 77 -13.96 -15.74 -59.09
N GLU A 78 -13.81 -16.99 -59.57
CA GLU A 78 -13.78 -17.49 -60.96
C GLU A 78 -12.37 -17.61 -61.55
N GLU A 79 -11.97 -18.68 -62.23
CA GLU A 79 -12.50 -20.02 -62.48
C GLU A 79 -11.35 -20.78 -63.16
N PHE A 80 -11.36 -22.11 -63.05
CA PHE A 80 -10.48 -23.00 -63.79
C PHE A 80 -10.70 -22.90 -65.31
N SER A 81 -9.63 -22.78 -66.09
CA SER A 81 -9.61 -23.29 -67.46
C SER A 81 -8.23 -23.84 -67.82
N THR A 82 -8.15 -25.17 -67.90
CA THR A 82 -7.12 -25.92 -68.60
C THR A 82 -7.28 -25.73 -70.11
N GLU A 83 -6.27 -25.21 -70.81
CA GLU A 83 -6.10 -25.50 -72.22
C GLU A 83 -4.62 -25.50 -72.64
N ASN A 84 -4.36 -26.39 -73.61
CA ASN A 84 -3.11 -27.08 -73.88
C ASN A 84 -2.16 -26.32 -74.83
N LEU A 85 -0.87 -26.66 -74.67
CA LEU A 85 0.16 -26.82 -75.72
C LEU A 85 0.48 -25.63 -76.64
N ASN A 86 1.68 -25.06 -76.44
CA ASN A 86 2.65 -25.06 -77.55
C ASN A 86 4.10 -24.88 -77.07
N ILE A 87 4.87 -25.94 -77.21
CA ILE A 87 6.32 -25.95 -77.15
C ILE A 87 6.82 -25.14 -78.36
N LYS A 88 7.33 -23.94 -78.12
CA LYS A 88 8.31 -23.31 -79.00
C LYS A 88 9.64 -23.25 -78.29
N ASN A 89 10.63 -23.89 -78.92
CA ASN A 89 12.05 -23.74 -78.64
C ASN A 89 12.42 -22.26 -78.60
N GLU A 90 12.51 -21.69 -77.41
CA GLU A 90 13.35 -20.53 -77.15
C GLU A 90 14.52 -21.00 -76.30
N GLN A 91 15.72 -20.74 -76.83
CA GLN A 91 16.98 -20.95 -76.13
C GLN A 91 16.88 -20.27 -74.76
N MET A 92 16.97 -21.07 -73.69
CA MET A 92 17.21 -20.55 -72.35
C MET A 92 18.40 -19.59 -72.42
N PRO A 93 18.28 -18.34 -71.94
CA PRO A 93 19.47 -17.57 -71.64
C PRO A 93 20.17 -18.36 -70.53
N LYS A 94 21.42 -18.78 -70.77
CA LYS A 94 22.31 -19.23 -69.71
C LYS A 94 22.40 -18.09 -68.70
N LEU A 95 21.57 -18.15 -67.66
CA LEU A 95 21.74 -17.34 -66.46
C LEU A 95 23.18 -17.58 -66.01
N LYS A 96 24.01 -16.53 -66.07
CA LYS A 96 25.28 -16.52 -65.35
C LYS A 96 24.91 -16.81 -63.89
N MET A 97 25.26 -18.00 -63.40
CA MET A 97 25.22 -18.26 -61.97
C MET A 97 26.06 -17.19 -61.28
N SER A 98 25.58 -16.68 -60.15
CA SER A 98 26.41 -15.80 -59.32
C SER A 98 27.71 -16.54 -58.98
N LYS A 99 28.82 -15.80 -58.90
CA LYS A 99 30.12 -16.35 -58.51
C LYS A 99 30.04 -17.10 -57.17
N GLU A 100 29.14 -16.65 -56.30
CA GLU A 100 28.82 -17.25 -55.00
C GLU A 100 28.18 -18.64 -55.13
N ILE A 101 27.28 -18.88 -56.09
CA ILE A 101 26.71 -20.22 -56.35
C ILE A 101 27.77 -21.22 -56.84
N GLU A 102 28.74 -20.77 -57.65
CA GLU A 102 29.86 -21.62 -58.09
C GLU A 102 30.78 -21.97 -56.92
N GLU A 103 31.12 -21.01 -56.07
CA GLU A 103 31.90 -21.22 -54.84
C GLU A 103 31.18 -22.19 -53.88
N ILE A 104 29.85 -22.07 -53.71
CA ILE A 104 29.04 -23.03 -52.94
C ILE A 104 29.14 -24.43 -53.54
N LYS A 105 29.05 -24.58 -54.86
CA LYS A 105 29.15 -25.89 -55.53
C LYS A 105 30.54 -26.52 -55.38
N GLU A 106 31.61 -25.73 -55.41
CA GLU A 106 32.97 -26.22 -55.12
C GLU A 106 33.09 -26.71 -53.67
N LEU A 107 32.54 -25.98 -52.70
CA LEU A 107 32.49 -26.41 -51.30
C LEU A 107 31.70 -27.72 -51.14
N LEU A 108 30.57 -27.90 -51.87
CA LEU A 108 29.81 -29.14 -51.88
C LEU A 108 30.61 -30.34 -52.45
N VAL A 109 31.50 -30.10 -53.42
CA VAL A 109 32.40 -31.14 -53.94
C VAL A 109 33.46 -31.51 -52.91
N ILE A 110 34.05 -30.51 -52.23
CA ILE A 110 35.03 -30.73 -51.16
C ILE A 110 34.41 -31.53 -50.01
N ILE A 111 33.15 -31.27 -49.65
CA ILE A 111 32.43 -32.05 -48.63
C ILE A 111 32.27 -33.52 -49.03
N LYS A 112 32.04 -33.80 -50.31
CA LYS A 112 31.81 -35.17 -50.81
C LYS A 112 33.09 -35.99 -50.95
N LEU A 113 34.19 -35.35 -51.33
CA LEU A 113 35.42 -36.04 -51.78
C LEU A 113 36.66 -35.72 -50.94
N GLY A 114 36.60 -34.72 -50.07
CA GLY A 114 37.70 -34.30 -49.22
C GLY A 114 37.93 -35.20 -48.02
N THR A 115 39.06 -34.98 -47.34
CA THR A 115 39.33 -35.58 -46.03
C THR A 115 38.30 -35.11 -44.99
N GLN A 116 38.14 -35.86 -43.89
CA GLN A 116 37.18 -35.51 -42.83
C GLN A 116 37.30 -34.05 -42.37
N LYS A 117 38.53 -33.57 -42.16
CA LYS A 117 38.82 -32.19 -41.76
C LYS A 117 38.44 -31.17 -42.84
N GLN A 118 38.75 -31.46 -44.10
CA GLN A 118 38.37 -30.59 -45.23
C GLN A 118 36.86 -30.52 -45.43
N ALA A 119 36.15 -31.64 -45.25
CA ALA A 119 34.71 -31.68 -45.32
C ALA A 119 34.06 -30.88 -44.18
N GLU A 120 34.61 -30.95 -42.97
CA GLU A 120 34.15 -30.20 -41.81
C GLU A 120 34.36 -28.68 -41.98
N GLU A 121 35.54 -28.27 -42.44
CA GLU A 121 35.84 -26.86 -42.75
C GLU A 121 34.96 -26.31 -43.88
N ALA A 122 34.74 -27.10 -44.94
CA ALA A 122 33.88 -26.71 -46.05
C ALA A 122 32.40 -26.62 -45.64
N LEU A 123 31.92 -27.56 -44.82
CA LEU A 123 30.56 -27.52 -44.26
C LEU A 123 30.40 -26.31 -43.35
N THR A 124 31.36 -26.03 -42.48
CA THR A 124 31.35 -24.84 -41.60
C THR A 124 31.25 -23.55 -42.40
N LYS A 125 32.03 -23.41 -43.48
CA LYS A 125 31.96 -22.25 -44.39
C LYS A 125 30.57 -22.09 -45.01
N LEU A 126 29.92 -23.18 -45.40
CA LEU A 126 28.56 -23.15 -45.94
C LEU A 126 27.49 -22.79 -44.91
N THR A 127 27.76 -22.97 -43.63
CA THR A 127 26.81 -22.62 -42.55
C THR A 127 26.94 -21.19 -42.05
N ASN A 128 27.97 -20.45 -42.47
CA ASN A 128 28.16 -19.06 -42.09
C ASN A 128 27.44 -18.14 -43.09
N PHE A 129 26.13 -17.94 -42.87
CA PHE A 129 25.24 -17.16 -43.74
C PHE A 129 25.52 -15.65 -43.74
N THR A 130 26.56 -15.18 -43.03
CA THR A 130 27.09 -13.82 -43.20
C THR A 130 27.89 -13.66 -44.51
N LEU A 131 28.30 -14.78 -45.12
CA LEU A 131 29.10 -14.82 -46.36
C LEU A 131 28.35 -15.41 -47.57
N THR A 132 27.19 -16.05 -47.37
CA THR A 132 26.41 -16.70 -48.44
C THR A 132 24.91 -16.48 -48.22
N ASN A 133 24.20 -16.04 -49.26
CA ASN A 133 22.77 -15.74 -49.16
C ASN A 133 21.97 -17.06 -49.06
N LYS A 134 21.02 -17.16 -48.11
CA LYS A 134 20.18 -18.37 -47.88
C LYS A 134 19.50 -18.86 -49.18
N SER A 135 19.14 -17.95 -50.08
CA SER A 135 18.53 -18.28 -51.37
C SER A 135 19.50 -18.97 -52.34
N GLU A 136 20.78 -18.60 -52.34
CA GLU A 136 21.79 -19.22 -53.21
C GLU A 136 22.14 -20.64 -52.77
N ILE A 137 22.06 -20.92 -51.47
CA ILE A 137 22.20 -22.27 -50.90
C ILE A 137 21.08 -23.19 -51.39
N ILE A 138 19.86 -22.66 -51.55
CA ILE A 138 18.73 -23.40 -52.11
C ILE A 138 18.95 -23.65 -53.60
N GLU A 139 19.31 -22.61 -54.37
CA GLU A 139 19.58 -22.72 -55.80
C GLU A 139 20.75 -23.67 -56.10
N ALA A 140 21.77 -23.69 -55.25
CA ALA A 140 22.90 -24.62 -55.33
C ALA A 140 22.56 -26.05 -54.89
N ARG A 141 21.33 -26.31 -54.40
CA ARG A 141 20.84 -27.60 -53.87
C ARG A 141 21.71 -28.14 -52.73
N ALA A 142 22.14 -27.26 -51.83
CA ALA A 142 22.93 -27.64 -50.66
C ALA A 142 22.10 -28.25 -49.51
N VAL A 143 20.79 -27.98 -49.45
CA VAL A 143 19.90 -28.44 -48.35
C VAL A 143 19.91 -29.98 -48.15
N PRO A 144 19.81 -30.83 -49.19
CA PRO A 144 19.94 -32.29 -49.02
C PRO A 144 21.28 -32.73 -48.45
N MET A 145 22.36 -31.95 -48.69
CA MET A 145 23.67 -32.25 -48.12
C MET A 145 23.70 -31.97 -46.62
N PHE A 146 23.06 -30.90 -46.13
CA PHE A 146 22.92 -30.68 -44.69
C PHE A 146 22.14 -31.82 -44.04
N ILE A 147 21.03 -32.24 -44.65
CA ILE A 147 20.20 -33.35 -44.15
C ILE A 147 20.99 -34.66 -44.05
N LYS A 148 21.84 -34.95 -45.03
CA LYS A 148 22.69 -36.16 -45.02
C LYS A 148 23.63 -36.22 -43.80
N TYR A 149 24.05 -35.07 -43.26
CA TYR A 149 24.95 -34.99 -42.10
C TYR A 149 24.22 -34.80 -40.76
N LEU A 150 22.88 -34.87 -40.75
CA LEU A 150 22.06 -34.96 -39.53
C LEU A 150 22.11 -36.37 -38.91
N ASP A 151 23.32 -36.84 -38.61
CA ASP A 151 23.58 -38.15 -38.02
C ASP A 151 24.09 -37.97 -36.59
N ILE A 152 23.25 -38.33 -35.61
CA ILE A 152 23.57 -38.20 -34.18
C ILE A 152 24.75 -39.08 -33.74
N THR A 153 25.16 -40.07 -34.54
CA THR A 153 26.37 -40.86 -34.26
C THR A 153 27.66 -40.10 -34.58
N LYS A 154 27.58 -39.01 -35.36
CA LYS A 154 28.70 -38.16 -35.79
C LYS A 154 28.47 -36.71 -35.35
N ILE A 155 28.54 -36.50 -34.04
CA ILE A 155 28.16 -35.23 -33.37
C ILE A 155 28.82 -33.99 -34.01
N GLY A 156 30.12 -34.03 -34.36
CA GLY A 156 30.81 -32.87 -34.97
C GLY A 156 30.14 -32.37 -36.26
N PHE A 157 29.90 -33.27 -37.23
CA PHE A 157 29.20 -32.94 -38.46
C PHE A 157 27.73 -32.59 -38.23
N CYS A 158 27.09 -33.29 -37.29
CA CYS A 158 25.69 -33.06 -36.93
C CYS A 158 25.47 -31.66 -36.38
N LYS A 159 26.38 -31.15 -35.52
CA LYS A 159 26.33 -29.77 -34.98
C LYS A 159 26.38 -28.71 -36.08
N ILE A 160 27.25 -28.90 -37.07
CA ILE A 160 27.37 -27.96 -38.18
C ILE A 160 26.10 -28.04 -39.04
N ALA A 161 25.69 -29.25 -39.44
CA ALA A 161 24.51 -29.47 -40.27
C ALA A 161 23.23 -28.95 -39.62
N ILE A 162 23.01 -29.21 -38.33
CA ILE A 162 21.81 -28.77 -37.61
C ILE A 162 21.75 -27.26 -37.47
N GLN A 163 22.88 -26.58 -37.26
CA GLN A 163 22.94 -25.12 -37.26
C GLN A 163 22.57 -24.54 -38.63
N ALA A 164 23.02 -25.17 -39.72
CA ALA A 164 22.61 -24.78 -41.08
C ALA A 164 21.09 -24.87 -41.24
N MET A 165 20.50 -25.97 -40.78
CA MET A 165 19.05 -26.21 -40.86
C MET A 165 18.26 -25.21 -40.00
N ALA A 166 18.75 -24.89 -38.80
CA ALA A 166 18.15 -23.87 -37.94
C ALA A 166 18.20 -22.48 -38.60
N ASN A 167 19.35 -22.07 -39.13
CA ASN A 167 19.47 -20.78 -39.82
C ASN A 167 18.56 -20.71 -41.06
N MET A 168 18.42 -21.81 -41.80
CA MET A 168 17.48 -21.92 -42.92
C MET A 168 16.02 -21.83 -42.46
N SER A 169 15.69 -22.41 -41.30
CA SER A 169 14.35 -22.37 -40.73
C SER A 169 13.90 -20.98 -40.29
N GLU A 170 14.82 -20.10 -39.86
CA GLU A 170 14.54 -18.69 -39.53
C GLU A 170 14.24 -17.83 -40.76
N GLY A 171 14.31 -18.42 -41.95
CA GLY A 171 14.18 -17.76 -43.24
C GLY A 171 12.77 -17.40 -43.71
N THR A 172 12.68 -17.02 -44.99
CA THR A 172 11.41 -16.82 -45.73
C THR A 172 10.65 -18.14 -45.89
N ASN A 173 9.39 -18.09 -46.32
CA ASN A 173 8.60 -19.31 -46.57
C ASN A 173 9.25 -20.21 -47.62
N GLU A 174 9.86 -19.64 -48.66
CA GLU A 174 10.64 -20.39 -49.67
C GLU A 174 11.81 -21.16 -49.03
N GLN A 175 12.49 -20.55 -48.05
CA GLN A 175 13.63 -21.16 -47.36
C GLN A 175 13.20 -22.30 -46.44
N LYS A 176 12.07 -22.14 -45.75
CA LYS A 176 11.44 -23.20 -44.95
C LYS A 176 10.93 -24.35 -45.84
N HIS A 177 10.29 -24.01 -46.96
CA HIS A 177 9.77 -24.99 -47.92
C HIS A 177 10.90 -25.81 -48.56
N ALA A 178 12.08 -25.22 -48.79
CA ALA A 178 13.24 -25.96 -49.29
C ALA A 178 13.70 -27.08 -48.34
N ILE A 179 13.60 -26.87 -47.02
CA ILE A 179 13.87 -27.93 -46.02
C ILE A 179 12.84 -29.05 -46.13
N PHE A 180 11.58 -28.68 -46.32
CA PHE A 180 10.47 -29.63 -46.44
C PHE A 180 10.61 -30.51 -47.69
N VAL A 181 10.82 -29.89 -48.87
CA VAL A 181 11.02 -30.59 -50.15
C VAL A 181 12.21 -31.54 -50.12
N ALA A 182 13.25 -31.21 -49.35
CA ALA A 182 14.40 -32.06 -49.17
C ALA A 182 14.21 -33.19 -48.14
N GLU A 183 12.99 -33.40 -47.63
CA GLU A 183 12.62 -34.40 -46.62
C GLU A 183 13.31 -34.19 -45.25
N GLY A 184 13.63 -32.94 -44.90
CA GLY A 184 14.42 -32.62 -43.70
C GLY A 184 13.72 -32.86 -42.35
N ILE A 185 12.40 -33.00 -42.32
CA ILE A 185 11.65 -33.10 -41.05
C ILE A 185 11.97 -34.37 -40.27
N LEU A 186 12.01 -35.55 -40.90
CA LEU A 186 12.30 -36.81 -40.18
C LEU A 186 13.74 -36.85 -39.62
N PRO A 187 14.78 -36.42 -40.37
CA PRO A 187 16.14 -36.29 -39.84
C PRO A 187 16.26 -35.26 -38.71
N LEU A 188 15.60 -34.10 -38.81
CA LEU A 188 15.55 -33.12 -37.72
C LEU A 188 14.91 -33.71 -36.47
N ILE A 189 13.84 -34.49 -36.64
CA ILE A 189 13.20 -35.23 -35.56
C ILE A 189 14.15 -36.29 -34.96
N HIS A 190 14.94 -36.98 -35.78
CA HIS A 190 15.95 -37.93 -35.29
C HIS A 190 17.04 -37.23 -34.45
N CYS A 191 17.43 -36.01 -34.82
CA CYS A 191 18.35 -35.18 -34.03
C CYS A 191 17.83 -34.83 -32.63
N LEU A 192 16.51 -34.83 -32.42
CA LEU A 192 15.93 -34.68 -31.08
C LEU A 192 16.31 -35.82 -30.13
N HIS A 193 16.76 -36.98 -30.62
CA HIS A 193 17.24 -38.10 -29.81
C HIS A 193 18.77 -38.10 -29.59
N SER A 194 19.47 -37.06 -30.02
CA SER A 194 20.91 -36.91 -29.76
C SER A 194 21.20 -36.88 -28.26
N THR A 195 22.34 -37.38 -27.81
CA THR A 195 22.83 -37.15 -26.42
C THR A 195 23.48 -35.78 -26.25
N ASP A 196 23.73 -35.08 -27.36
CA ASP A 196 24.33 -33.75 -27.37
C ASP A 196 23.25 -32.66 -27.30
N PHE A 197 23.32 -31.83 -26.26
CA PHE A 197 22.37 -30.75 -25.98
C PHE A 197 22.21 -29.77 -27.13
N PHE A 198 23.31 -29.32 -27.73
CA PHE A 198 23.26 -28.35 -28.81
C PHE A 198 22.51 -28.91 -30.02
N VAL A 199 22.74 -30.19 -30.36
CA VAL A 199 22.01 -30.84 -31.45
C VAL A 199 20.51 -30.93 -31.15
N GLN A 200 20.14 -31.30 -29.92
CA GLN A 200 18.73 -31.38 -29.50
C GLN A 200 18.02 -30.03 -29.57
N ALA A 201 18.61 -28.98 -28.97
CA ALA A 201 18.04 -27.63 -28.91
C ALA A 201 17.91 -27.03 -30.31
N THR A 202 18.97 -27.08 -31.11
CA THR A 202 18.98 -26.52 -32.46
C THR A 202 18.00 -27.26 -33.38
N ALA A 203 17.81 -28.57 -33.20
CA ALA A 203 16.79 -29.34 -33.91
C ALA A 203 15.38 -28.95 -33.51
N ALA A 204 15.12 -28.77 -32.21
CA ALA A 204 13.85 -28.32 -31.67
C ALA A 204 13.48 -26.94 -32.21
N PHE A 205 14.43 -26.01 -32.19
CA PHE A 205 14.29 -24.67 -32.75
C PHE A 205 14.02 -24.70 -34.27
N ALA A 206 14.78 -25.50 -35.02
CA ALA A 206 14.57 -25.63 -36.47
C ALA A 206 13.17 -26.15 -36.80
N LEU A 207 12.71 -27.17 -36.09
CA LEU A 207 11.36 -27.72 -36.25
C LEU A 207 10.29 -26.69 -35.88
N ALA A 208 10.44 -25.95 -34.78
CA ALA A 208 9.49 -24.93 -34.36
C ALA A 208 9.28 -23.83 -35.43
N ASN A 209 10.37 -23.44 -36.10
CA ASN A 209 10.36 -22.44 -37.17
C ASN A 209 9.81 -22.95 -38.51
N ILE A 210 10.12 -24.19 -38.90
CA ILE A 210 9.63 -24.81 -40.15
C ILE A 210 8.12 -24.99 -40.10
N ILE A 211 7.60 -25.40 -38.95
CA ILE A 211 6.19 -25.78 -38.77
C ILE A 211 5.27 -24.52 -38.69
N ASN A 212 5.72 -23.33 -39.12
CA ASN A 212 4.96 -22.07 -39.04
C ASN A 212 4.02 -21.79 -40.22
N ASP A 213 3.96 -22.67 -41.21
CA ASP A 213 3.18 -22.46 -42.44
C ASP A 213 1.90 -23.32 -42.46
N ASN A 214 0.80 -22.75 -42.96
CA ASN A 214 -0.52 -23.40 -43.06
C ASN A 214 -0.47 -24.68 -43.90
N GLU A 215 0.45 -24.77 -44.88
CA GLU A 215 0.65 -25.99 -45.68
C GLU A 215 1.15 -27.19 -44.84
N THR A 216 1.87 -26.93 -43.73
CA THR A 216 2.39 -28.00 -42.85
C THR A 216 1.38 -28.51 -41.82
N GLN A 217 0.25 -27.81 -41.61
CA GLN A 217 -0.80 -28.20 -40.66
C GLN A 217 -1.56 -29.46 -41.08
N ASN A 218 -1.73 -29.68 -42.39
CA ASN A 218 -2.41 -30.86 -42.91
C ASN A 218 -1.55 -32.14 -42.84
N LEU A 219 -0.29 -32.03 -42.41
CA LEU A 219 0.68 -33.14 -42.36
C LEU A 219 0.95 -33.68 -40.94
N PHE A 220 0.16 -33.29 -39.92
CA PHE A 220 0.27 -33.86 -38.57
C PHE A 220 -0.29 -35.29 -38.52
N ASP A 221 0.39 -36.23 -39.17
CA ASP A 221 0.13 -37.65 -39.04
C ASP A 221 0.32 -38.10 -37.58
N GLN A 222 -0.40 -39.15 -37.18
CA GLN A 222 -0.25 -39.80 -35.87
C GLN A 222 1.20 -40.14 -35.52
N LYS A 223 2.07 -40.33 -36.53
CA LYS A 223 3.50 -40.58 -36.37
C LYS A 223 4.25 -39.39 -35.77
N LEU A 224 3.98 -38.16 -36.22
CA LEU A 224 4.63 -36.95 -35.72
C LEU A 224 4.18 -36.65 -34.28
N ILE A 225 2.90 -36.87 -33.98
CA ILE A 225 2.32 -36.80 -32.62
C ILE A 225 3.01 -37.78 -31.67
N LYS A 226 3.19 -39.04 -32.10
CA LYS A 226 3.87 -40.08 -31.30
C LYS A 226 5.31 -39.70 -30.99
N ILE A 227 6.00 -39.08 -31.94
CA ILE A 227 7.38 -38.63 -31.75
C ILE A 227 7.45 -37.41 -30.84
N PHE A 228 6.56 -36.43 -31.01
CA PHE A 228 6.47 -35.28 -30.10
C PHE A 228 6.19 -35.72 -28.66
N LYS A 229 5.27 -36.68 -28.47
CA LYS A 229 5.03 -37.32 -27.15
C LYS A 229 6.31 -37.97 -26.60
N LYS A 230 7.08 -38.69 -27.43
CA LYS A 230 8.35 -39.30 -27.02
C LYS A 230 9.41 -38.25 -26.66
N PHE A 231 9.44 -37.13 -27.38
CA PHE A 231 10.37 -36.04 -27.16
C PHE A 231 10.08 -35.30 -25.84
N LEU A 232 8.83 -34.93 -25.61
CA LEU A 232 8.39 -34.37 -24.33
C LEU A 232 8.65 -35.34 -23.16
N LYS A 233 8.48 -36.66 -23.35
CA LYS A 233 8.88 -37.66 -22.34
C LYS A 233 10.39 -37.63 -22.05
N MET A 234 11.22 -37.42 -23.06
CA MET A 234 12.68 -37.32 -22.92
C MET A 234 13.09 -35.99 -22.25
N ILE A 235 12.40 -34.89 -22.56
CA ILE A 235 12.59 -33.61 -21.86
C ILE A 235 12.16 -33.72 -20.38
N ASN A 236 11.16 -34.55 -20.09
CA ASN A 236 10.62 -34.75 -18.74
C ASN A 236 11.27 -35.90 -17.95
N SER A 237 12.17 -36.70 -18.56
CA SER A 237 12.71 -37.88 -17.91
C SER A 237 13.65 -37.48 -16.77
N GLU A 238 13.39 -38.04 -15.60
CA GLU A 238 14.27 -37.98 -14.43
C GLU A 238 15.46 -38.91 -14.69
N ASP A 239 16.42 -38.46 -15.49
CA ASP A 239 17.77 -39.01 -15.33
C ASP A 239 18.27 -38.49 -13.99
N ASN A 240 18.00 -39.31 -12.96
CA ASN A 240 18.59 -39.20 -11.65
C ASN A 240 20.12 -39.16 -11.82
N ASP A 241 20.76 -38.22 -11.12
CA ASP A 241 22.20 -38.18 -10.81
C ASP A 241 23.15 -37.25 -11.62
N ALA A 242 22.70 -36.38 -12.53
CA ALA A 242 23.61 -35.42 -13.18
C ALA A 242 23.09 -33.96 -13.24
N GLU A 243 23.65 -33.14 -12.34
CA GLU A 243 23.91 -31.68 -12.41
C GLU A 243 22.80 -30.69 -12.83
N SER A 244 22.79 -29.52 -12.20
CA SER A 244 21.87 -28.39 -12.50
C SER A 244 21.88 -27.97 -13.97
N GLU A 245 23.00 -28.16 -14.67
CA GLU A 245 23.20 -27.78 -16.06
C GLU A 245 22.27 -28.55 -17.03
N SER A 246 22.04 -29.84 -16.79
CA SER A 246 21.13 -30.66 -17.61
C SER A 246 19.67 -30.21 -17.49
N ALA A 247 19.31 -29.63 -16.35
CA ALA A 247 17.98 -29.13 -16.09
C ALA A 247 17.73 -27.81 -16.87
N VAL A 248 18.62 -26.82 -16.75
CA VAL A 248 18.52 -25.55 -17.50
C VAL A 248 18.47 -25.80 -19.01
N GLN A 249 19.28 -26.74 -19.48
CA GLN A 249 19.25 -27.24 -20.84
C GLN A 249 17.85 -27.75 -21.27
N ARG A 250 17.24 -28.65 -20.49
CA ARG A 250 15.89 -29.16 -20.79
C ARG A 250 14.82 -28.07 -20.78
N LEU A 251 14.90 -27.10 -19.87
CA LEU A 251 14.01 -25.94 -19.86
C LEU A 251 14.18 -25.07 -21.12
N ASN A 252 15.42 -24.79 -21.52
CA ASN A 252 15.70 -24.03 -22.74
C ASN A 252 15.17 -24.73 -23.99
N ILE A 253 15.31 -26.05 -24.09
CA ILE A 253 14.68 -26.85 -25.16
C ILE A 253 13.16 -26.70 -25.10
N PHE A 254 12.57 -26.79 -23.90
CA PHE A 254 11.12 -26.65 -23.72
C PHE A 254 10.62 -25.27 -24.19
N ILE A 255 11.32 -24.20 -23.82
CA ILE A 255 11.05 -22.83 -24.26
C ILE A 255 11.07 -22.74 -25.79
N GLN A 256 12.08 -23.33 -26.44
CA GLN A 256 12.21 -23.32 -27.90
C GLN A 256 11.09 -24.08 -28.62
N ILE A 257 10.46 -25.09 -27.99
CA ILE A 257 9.33 -25.81 -28.58
C ILE A 257 7.96 -25.22 -28.26
N LEU A 258 7.85 -24.19 -27.40
CA LEU A 258 6.55 -23.56 -27.11
C LEU A 258 5.80 -23.09 -28.38
N PRO A 259 6.45 -22.50 -29.40
CA PRO A 259 5.77 -22.17 -30.65
C PRO A 259 5.24 -23.39 -31.42
N LEU A 260 5.94 -24.53 -31.35
CA LEU A 260 5.45 -25.80 -31.92
C LEU A 260 4.28 -26.33 -31.11
N LEU A 261 4.40 -26.28 -29.78
CA LEU A 261 3.32 -26.65 -28.87
C LEU A 261 2.06 -25.85 -29.20
N ASN A 262 2.16 -24.52 -29.27
CA ASN A 262 1.08 -23.61 -29.62
C ASN A 262 0.25 -24.08 -30.83
N LYS A 263 0.92 -24.59 -31.86
CA LYS A 263 0.27 -25.11 -33.08
C LYS A 263 -0.33 -26.49 -32.91
N LEU A 264 0.30 -27.36 -32.13
CA LEU A 264 -0.29 -28.65 -31.78
C LEU A 264 -1.56 -28.48 -30.93
N LEU A 265 -1.59 -27.47 -30.06
CA LEU A 265 -2.78 -27.09 -29.29
C LEU A 265 -3.92 -26.64 -30.23
N ASN A 266 -3.58 -25.94 -31.31
CA ASN A 266 -4.53 -25.56 -32.38
C ASN A 266 -5.19 -26.75 -33.08
N CYS A 267 -4.55 -27.91 -33.10
CA CYS A 267 -5.08 -29.11 -33.75
C CYS A 267 -6.11 -29.87 -32.88
N ASN A 268 -6.48 -29.35 -31.70
CA ASN A 268 -7.50 -29.89 -30.78
C ASN A 268 -7.30 -31.36 -30.33
N TYR A 269 -6.07 -31.87 -30.35
CA TYR A 269 -5.77 -33.20 -29.80
C TYR A 269 -5.68 -33.13 -28.26
N ILE A 270 -6.78 -33.43 -27.57
CA ILE A 270 -6.91 -33.36 -26.09
C ILE A 270 -5.75 -34.07 -25.37
N ASP A 271 -5.38 -35.29 -25.79
CA ASP A 271 -4.28 -36.03 -25.15
C ASP A 271 -2.91 -35.33 -25.26
N ILE A 272 -2.67 -34.62 -26.36
CA ILE A 272 -1.43 -33.85 -26.56
C ILE A 272 -1.46 -32.60 -25.69
N CYS A 273 -2.62 -31.94 -25.66
CA CYS A 273 -2.87 -30.75 -24.84
C CYS A 273 -2.59 -31.03 -23.35
N LYS A 274 -3.16 -32.12 -22.83
CA LYS A 274 -2.93 -32.61 -21.46
C LYS A 274 -1.47 -32.94 -21.21
N PHE A 275 -0.86 -33.70 -22.11
CA PHE A 275 0.52 -34.15 -21.94
C PHE A 275 1.51 -32.98 -21.95
N ALA A 276 1.35 -32.03 -22.87
CA ALA A 276 2.22 -30.88 -22.97
C ALA A 276 2.00 -29.87 -21.83
N GLY A 277 0.74 -29.62 -21.46
CA GLY A 277 0.42 -28.79 -20.30
C GLY A 277 0.99 -29.37 -19.00
N SER A 278 0.85 -30.69 -18.80
CA SER A 278 1.46 -31.39 -17.66
C SER A 278 2.99 -31.32 -17.67
N SER A 279 3.60 -31.36 -18.86
CA SER A 279 5.05 -31.18 -19.02
C SER A 279 5.49 -29.80 -18.55
N LEU A 280 4.80 -28.75 -19.01
CA LEU A 280 5.06 -27.37 -18.58
C LEU A 280 4.88 -27.21 -17.06
N LEU A 281 3.80 -27.76 -16.50
CA LEU A 281 3.59 -27.72 -15.05
C LEU A 281 4.67 -28.46 -14.27
N LYS A 282 5.23 -29.55 -14.81
CA LYS A 282 6.36 -30.25 -14.19
C LYS A 282 7.56 -29.32 -14.08
N PHE A 283 7.88 -28.56 -15.13
CA PHE A 283 8.96 -27.56 -15.09
C PHE A 283 8.67 -26.41 -14.11
N ILE A 284 7.46 -25.85 -14.15
CA ILE A 284 7.05 -24.75 -13.27
C ILE A 284 7.13 -25.14 -11.79
N ASN A 285 6.76 -26.38 -11.45
CA ASN A 285 6.70 -26.85 -10.07
C ASN A 285 7.97 -27.55 -9.61
N ASP A 286 8.96 -27.78 -10.48
CA ASP A 286 10.22 -28.41 -10.08
C ASP A 286 10.95 -27.49 -9.10
N THR A 287 11.20 -28.03 -7.90
CA THR A 287 11.82 -27.34 -6.76
C THR A 287 13.14 -26.66 -7.08
N LYS A 288 13.86 -27.12 -8.12
CA LYS A 288 15.11 -26.49 -8.59
C LYS A 288 14.88 -25.11 -9.22
N TYR A 289 13.76 -24.92 -9.92
CA TYR A 289 13.44 -23.70 -10.66
C TYR A 289 12.46 -22.79 -9.93
N LYS A 290 11.76 -23.34 -8.94
CA LYS A 290 10.77 -22.60 -8.15
C LYS A 290 11.32 -21.28 -7.57
N ASN A 291 12.64 -21.18 -7.34
CA ASN A 291 13.32 -20.00 -6.81
C ASN A 291 14.26 -19.30 -7.82
N ASP A 292 14.37 -19.78 -9.07
CA ASP A 292 15.21 -19.14 -10.10
C ASP A 292 14.40 -18.16 -10.94
N GLU A 293 14.41 -16.89 -10.52
CA GLU A 293 13.58 -15.86 -11.13
C GLU A 293 14.01 -15.49 -12.56
N ILE A 294 15.28 -15.71 -12.91
CA ILE A 294 15.79 -15.46 -14.27
C ILE A 294 15.14 -16.47 -15.22
N GLN A 295 15.22 -17.75 -14.89
CA GLN A 295 14.65 -18.82 -15.70
C GLN A 295 13.12 -18.77 -15.75
N ASN A 296 12.48 -18.44 -14.62
CA ASN A 296 11.03 -18.23 -14.59
C ASN A 296 10.60 -17.04 -15.45
N CYS A 297 11.39 -15.96 -15.48
CA CYS A 297 11.15 -14.81 -16.35
C CYS A 297 11.26 -15.20 -17.83
N GLU A 298 12.31 -15.92 -18.22
CA GLU A 298 12.49 -16.42 -19.59
C GLU A 298 11.33 -17.32 -20.04
N LEU A 299 10.91 -18.25 -19.18
CA LEU A 299 9.78 -19.14 -19.48
C LEU A 299 8.46 -18.35 -19.62
N ARG A 300 8.19 -17.38 -18.73
CA ARG A 300 7.01 -16.50 -18.86
C ARG A 300 7.06 -15.73 -20.19
N ASN A 301 8.17 -15.06 -20.48
CA ASN A 301 8.35 -14.31 -21.72
C ASN A 301 8.11 -15.17 -22.96
N ALA A 302 8.57 -16.43 -22.93
CA ALA A 302 8.34 -17.39 -24.00
C ALA A 302 6.85 -17.79 -24.12
N ILE A 303 6.13 -18.00 -23.02
CA ILE A 303 4.68 -18.29 -23.03
C ILE A 303 3.89 -17.16 -23.70
N PHE A 304 4.21 -15.90 -23.40
CA PHE A 304 3.59 -14.73 -24.02
C PHE A 304 3.99 -14.60 -25.50
N SER A 305 5.30 -14.58 -25.79
CA SER A 305 5.82 -14.34 -27.15
C SER A 305 5.45 -15.43 -28.16
N SER A 306 5.26 -16.68 -27.69
CA SER A 306 4.83 -17.79 -28.54
C SER A 306 3.34 -17.80 -28.85
N GLY A 307 2.52 -16.99 -28.17
CA GLY A 307 1.06 -17.01 -28.24
C GLY A 307 0.41 -18.19 -27.51
N THR A 308 1.19 -19.03 -26.82
CA THR A 308 0.69 -20.24 -26.13
C THR A 308 -0.31 -19.90 -25.02
N LEU A 309 -0.20 -18.70 -24.41
CA LEU A 309 -1.11 -18.24 -23.36
C LEU A 309 -2.60 -18.35 -23.75
N GLN A 310 -2.96 -17.99 -24.99
CA GLN A 310 -4.37 -18.00 -25.42
C GLN A 310 -5.02 -19.39 -25.35
N TYR A 311 -4.23 -20.46 -25.49
CA TYR A 311 -4.75 -21.84 -25.41
C TYR A 311 -4.95 -22.28 -23.97
N PHE A 312 -4.04 -21.90 -23.07
CA PHE A 312 -4.26 -22.12 -21.64
C PHE A 312 -5.46 -21.34 -21.11
N ILE A 313 -5.75 -20.18 -21.70
CA ILE A 313 -6.98 -19.44 -21.44
C ILE A 313 -8.20 -20.21 -21.98
N ARG A 314 -8.15 -20.76 -23.20
CA ARG A 314 -9.22 -21.63 -23.72
C ARG A 314 -9.47 -22.84 -22.83
N TYR A 315 -8.45 -23.41 -22.20
CA TYR A 315 -8.62 -24.54 -21.29
C TYR A 315 -9.47 -24.20 -20.06
N LEU A 316 -9.54 -22.94 -19.64
CA LEU A 316 -10.43 -22.51 -18.55
C LEU A 316 -11.90 -22.82 -18.87
N HIS A 317 -12.28 -22.82 -20.15
CA HIS A 317 -13.62 -23.14 -20.63
C HIS A 317 -13.85 -24.63 -20.92
N SER A 318 -12.83 -25.47 -20.76
CA SER A 318 -12.94 -26.89 -21.06
C SER A 318 -13.75 -27.62 -19.99
N ASP A 319 -14.66 -28.50 -20.41
CA ASP A 319 -15.36 -29.44 -19.52
C ASP A 319 -14.42 -30.52 -18.95
N ASP A 320 -13.28 -30.74 -19.60
CA ASP A 320 -12.23 -31.62 -19.09
C ASP A 320 -11.49 -30.97 -17.90
N GLU A 321 -11.67 -31.57 -16.72
CA GLU A 321 -11.13 -31.08 -15.45
C GLU A 321 -9.60 -30.94 -15.47
N GLU A 322 -8.90 -31.86 -16.12
CA GLU A 322 -7.44 -31.87 -16.19
C GLU A 322 -6.92 -30.72 -17.06
N LEU A 323 -7.54 -30.48 -18.21
CA LEU A 323 -7.23 -29.32 -19.04
C LEU A 323 -7.52 -28.02 -18.29
N CYS A 324 -8.68 -27.91 -17.65
CA CYS A 324 -9.05 -26.74 -16.87
C CYS A 324 -8.01 -26.45 -15.78
N LYS A 325 -7.61 -27.48 -15.02
CA LYS A 325 -6.56 -27.38 -13.99
C LYS A 325 -5.22 -26.92 -14.57
N ILE A 326 -4.80 -27.49 -15.70
CA ILE A 326 -3.60 -27.05 -16.43
C ILE A 326 -3.69 -25.56 -16.78
N GLY A 327 -4.82 -25.14 -17.35
CA GLY A 327 -5.06 -23.76 -17.74
C GLY A 327 -4.90 -22.78 -16.57
N VAL A 328 -5.58 -23.04 -15.45
CA VAL A 328 -5.50 -22.17 -14.26
C VAL A 328 -4.09 -22.12 -13.67
N MET A 329 -3.41 -23.27 -13.56
CA MET A 329 -2.06 -23.33 -12.97
C MET A 329 -1.01 -22.63 -13.83
N VAL A 330 -1.08 -22.76 -15.15
CA VAL A 330 -0.19 -22.02 -16.07
C VAL A 330 -0.51 -20.52 -16.03
N LEU A 331 -1.80 -20.16 -15.96
CA LEU A 331 -2.21 -18.76 -15.84
C LEU A 331 -1.68 -18.13 -14.54
N ARG A 332 -1.65 -18.88 -13.43
CA ARG A 332 -1.07 -18.44 -12.16
C ARG A 332 0.42 -18.13 -12.30
N PHE A 333 1.14 -19.00 -13.00
CA PHE A 333 2.56 -18.79 -13.29
C PHE A 333 2.76 -17.55 -14.15
N ALA A 334 2.00 -17.40 -15.22
CA ALA A 334 2.05 -16.22 -16.09
C ALA A 334 1.71 -14.92 -15.34
N ALA A 335 0.70 -14.94 -14.47
CA ALA A 335 0.29 -13.78 -13.66
C ALA A 335 1.33 -13.37 -12.60
N SER A 336 2.32 -14.22 -12.29
CA SER A 336 3.43 -13.86 -11.40
C SER A 336 4.49 -12.98 -12.08
N GLY A 337 4.30 -12.64 -13.35
CA GLY A 337 5.19 -11.82 -14.15
C GLY A 337 5.05 -10.29 -13.95
N THR A 338 5.48 -9.54 -14.96
CA THR A 338 5.50 -8.06 -14.94
C THR A 338 4.10 -7.45 -15.01
N VAL A 339 4.00 -6.14 -14.81
CA VAL A 339 2.73 -5.39 -14.93
C VAL A 339 2.14 -5.55 -16.33
N GLU A 340 2.96 -5.51 -17.38
CA GLU A 340 2.55 -5.66 -18.78
C GLU A 340 1.99 -7.07 -19.05
N GLN A 341 2.64 -8.10 -18.49
CA GLN A 341 2.19 -9.48 -18.60
C GLN A 341 0.85 -9.72 -17.92
N LYS A 342 0.65 -9.13 -16.73
CA LYS A 342 -0.66 -9.12 -16.06
C LYS A 342 -1.70 -8.39 -16.89
N GLN A 343 -1.33 -7.28 -17.53
CA GLN A 343 -2.25 -6.53 -18.39
C GLN A 343 -2.67 -7.34 -19.63
N GLU A 344 -1.74 -8.08 -20.24
CA GLU A 344 -2.06 -8.96 -21.38
C GLU A 344 -3.04 -10.08 -20.98
N ILE A 345 -2.87 -10.66 -19.79
CA ILE A 345 -3.83 -11.62 -19.22
C ILE A 345 -5.21 -10.98 -19.04
N LEU A 346 -5.27 -9.75 -18.49
CA LEU A 346 -6.53 -9.03 -18.29
C LEU A 346 -7.23 -8.71 -19.62
N ASN A 347 -6.47 -8.32 -20.64
CA ASN A 347 -7.00 -8.02 -21.98
C ASN A 347 -7.67 -9.23 -22.65
N ALA A 348 -7.32 -10.45 -22.22
CA ALA A 348 -7.97 -11.68 -22.67
C ALA A 348 -9.28 -12.01 -21.92
N ASN A 349 -9.78 -11.09 -21.07
CA ASN A 349 -11.05 -11.19 -20.36
C ASN A 349 -11.22 -12.47 -19.50
N VAL A 350 -10.15 -12.89 -18.83
CA VAL A 350 -10.15 -14.12 -18.02
C VAL A 350 -10.82 -13.96 -16.65
N VAL A 351 -10.93 -12.73 -16.15
CA VAL A 351 -11.35 -12.46 -14.76
C VAL A 351 -12.76 -12.99 -14.46
N PRO A 352 -13.81 -12.75 -15.28
CA PRO A 352 -15.15 -13.28 -15.00
C PRO A 352 -15.18 -14.82 -14.88
N LEU A 353 -14.34 -15.52 -15.66
CA LEU A 353 -14.24 -16.97 -15.60
C LEU A 353 -13.56 -17.45 -14.31
N LEU A 354 -12.51 -16.76 -13.89
CA LEU A 354 -11.83 -17.04 -12.62
C LEU A 354 -12.77 -16.79 -11.44
N VAL A 355 -13.59 -15.73 -11.49
CA VAL A 355 -14.63 -15.44 -10.50
C VAL A 355 -15.66 -16.58 -10.46
N ASN A 356 -16.12 -17.08 -11.61
CA ASN A 356 -17.00 -18.26 -11.66
C ASN A 356 -16.33 -19.51 -11.08
N HIS A 357 -15.01 -19.68 -11.25
CA HIS A 357 -14.27 -20.79 -10.65
C HIS A 357 -14.17 -20.70 -9.12
N LEU A 358 -14.38 -19.53 -8.51
CA LEU A 358 -14.48 -19.39 -7.05
C LEU A 358 -15.79 -19.98 -6.48
N LEU A 359 -16.81 -20.17 -7.32
CA LEU A 359 -18.11 -20.72 -6.93
C LEU A 359 -18.16 -22.26 -6.97
N THR A 360 -17.11 -22.91 -7.44
CA THR A 360 -17.09 -24.37 -7.60
C THR A 360 -16.89 -25.09 -6.27
N LEU A 361 -17.47 -26.29 -6.13
CA LEU A 361 -17.21 -27.17 -4.98
C LEU A 361 -15.82 -27.85 -5.03
N ASP A 362 -15.14 -27.81 -6.17
CA ASP A 362 -13.77 -28.29 -6.31
C ASP A 362 -12.78 -27.36 -5.60
N LYS A 363 -12.20 -27.87 -4.50
CA LYS A 363 -11.20 -27.18 -3.68
C LYS A 363 -10.01 -26.72 -4.52
N GLU A 364 -9.45 -27.59 -5.35
CA GLU A 364 -8.22 -27.30 -6.09
C GLU A 364 -8.47 -26.24 -7.16
N LYS A 365 -9.58 -26.37 -7.89
CA LYS A 365 -9.98 -25.39 -8.91
C LYS A 365 -10.23 -24.00 -8.30
N CYS A 366 -10.97 -23.94 -7.18
CA CYS A 366 -11.20 -22.70 -6.45
C CYS A 366 -9.88 -22.09 -5.95
N PHE A 367 -9.02 -22.90 -5.32
CA PHE A 367 -7.75 -22.42 -4.77
C PHE A 367 -6.82 -21.88 -5.86
N GLU A 368 -6.70 -22.58 -6.99
CA GLU A 368 -5.87 -22.13 -8.10
C GLU A 368 -6.41 -20.84 -8.74
N ALA A 369 -7.74 -20.73 -8.92
CA ALA A 369 -8.35 -19.51 -9.45
C ALA A 369 -8.12 -18.31 -8.51
N LEU A 370 -8.26 -18.52 -7.21
CA LEU A 370 -7.99 -17.51 -6.18
C LEU A 370 -6.53 -17.05 -6.20
N LYS A 371 -5.58 -17.96 -6.39
CA LYS A 371 -4.15 -17.62 -6.53
C LYS A 371 -3.86 -16.82 -7.80
N VAL A 372 -4.53 -17.09 -8.92
CA VAL A 372 -4.41 -16.26 -10.12
C VAL A 372 -4.87 -14.83 -9.81
N LEU A 373 -6.06 -14.69 -9.23
CA LEU A 373 -6.62 -13.38 -8.86
C LEU A 373 -5.72 -12.65 -7.86
N SER A 374 -5.15 -13.34 -6.88
CA SER A 374 -4.13 -12.82 -5.95
C SER A 374 -2.93 -12.21 -6.68
N LYS A 375 -2.38 -12.91 -7.67
CA LYS A 375 -1.26 -12.38 -8.47
C LYS A 375 -1.64 -11.15 -9.29
N ILE A 376 -2.87 -11.11 -9.81
CA ILE A 376 -3.41 -9.95 -10.54
C ILE A 376 -3.60 -8.75 -9.60
N VAL A 377 -4.25 -8.92 -8.43
CA VAL A 377 -4.46 -7.81 -7.49
C VAL A 377 -3.18 -7.32 -6.82
N ASN A 378 -2.11 -8.10 -6.84
CA ASN A 378 -0.76 -7.63 -6.48
C ASN A 378 -0.12 -6.73 -7.58
N GLY A 379 -0.91 -6.31 -8.57
CA GLY A 379 -0.53 -5.39 -9.63
C GLY A 379 -0.86 -3.92 -9.33
N THR A 380 -1.07 -3.12 -10.38
CA THR A 380 -1.43 -1.70 -10.25
C THR A 380 -2.86 -1.51 -9.75
N ASN A 381 -3.24 -0.28 -9.41
CA ASN A 381 -4.62 0.02 -9.00
C ASN A 381 -5.61 -0.26 -10.13
N GLU A 382 -5.26 -0.02 -11.39
CA GLU A 382 -6.11 -0.33 -12.54
C GLU A 382 -6.35 -1.84 -12.65
N GLN A 383 -5.31 -2.65 -12.43
CA GLN A 383 -5.41 -4.12 -12.45
C GLN A 383 -6.26 -4.67 -11.30
N LYS A 384 -6.13 -4.09 -10.10
CA LYS A 384 -7.04 -4.36 -8.99
C LYS A 384 -8.48 -4.02 -9.35
N GLN A 385 -8.69 -2.89 -10.01
CA GLN A 385 -10.03 -2.41 -10.38
C GLN A 385 -10.75 -3.38 -11.31
N VAL A 386 -10.05 -3.98 -12.29
CA VAL A 386 -10.67 -5.00 -13.17
C VAL A 386 -11.21 -6.21 -12.39
N VAL A 387 -10.52 -6.64 -11.33
CA VAL A 387 -10.99 -7.73 -10.46
C VAL A 387 -12.20 -7.32 -9.62
N ILE A 388 -12.22 -6.07 -9.15
CA ILE A 388 -13.33 -5.51 -8.38
C ILE A 388 -14.58 -5.34 -9.26
N ASP A 389 -14.41 -4.82 -10.48
CA ASP A 389 -15.49 -4.60 -11.45
C ASP A 389 -16.13 -5.91 -11.93
N ALA A 390 -15.43 -7.03 -11.78
CA ALA A 390 -15.94 -8.37 -12.03
C ALA A 390 -16.70 -8.97 -10.82
N GLU A 391 -17.11 -8.16 -9.84
CA GLU A 391 -17.88 -8.55 -8.65
C GLU A 391 -17.19 -9.63 -7.79
N ALA A 392 -15.85 -9.68 -7.78
CA ALA A 392 -15.11 -10.71 -7.05
C ALA A 392 -15.08 -10.49 -5.52
N CYS A 393 -15.27 -9.26 -5.04
CA CYS A 393 -15.10 -8.90 -3.62
C CYS A 393 -16.01 -9.68 -2.67
N PRO A 394 -17.34 -9.80 -2.91
CA PRO A 394 -18.22 -10.61 -2.06
C PRO A 394 -17.77 -12.07 -1.97
N LEU A 395 -17.24 -12.64 -3.06
CA LEU A 395 -16.73 -14.01 -3.05
C LEU A 395 -15.47 -14.15 -2.21
N PHE A 396 -14.54 -13.20 -2.27
CA PHE A 396 -13.37 -13.21 -1.38
C PHE A 396 -13.78 -13.17 0.09
N VAL A 397 -14.80 -12.38 0.44
CA VAL A 397 -15.34 -12.32 1.80
C VAL A 397 -15.97 -13.65 2.22
N VAL A 398 -16.75 -14.30 1.34
CA VAL A 398 -17.30 -15.64 1.60
C VAL A 398 -16.19 -16.68 1.81
N LEU A 399 -15.12 -16.62 1.00
CA LEU A 399 -13.99 -17.57 1.06
C LEU A 399 -13.14 -17.43 2.34
N LEU A 400 -13.24 -16.33 3.08
CA LEU A 400 -12.63 -16.21 4.41
C LEU A 400 -13.12 -17.32 5.36
N ASN A 401 -14.39 -17.72 5.23
CA ASN A 401 -15.05 -18.77 6.02
C ASN A 401 -14.89 -20.18 5.44
N SER A 402 -14.01 -20.35 4.45
CA SER A 402 -13.75 -21.68 3.87
C SER A 402 -13.23 -22.65 4.94
N PRO A 403 -13.71 -23.91 4.96
CA PRO A 403 -13.18 -24.94 5.87
C PRO A 403 -11.72 -25.29 5.54
N PHE A 404 -11.21 -24.88 4.37
CA PHE A 404 -9.84 -25.10 3.95
C PHE A 404 -8.98 -23.88 4.29
N ASN A 405 -8.07 -24.07 5.25
CA ASN A 405 -7.18 -23.01 5.74
C ASN A 405 -6.39 -22.29 4.64
N GLU A 406 -5.94 -23.03 3.62
CA GLU A 406 -5.19 -22.50 2.46
C GLU A 406 -6.03 -21.50 1.65
N ILE A 407 -7.32 -21.78 1.44
CA ILE A 407 -8.24 -20.91 0.70
C ILE A 407 -8.56 -19.66 1.53
N SER A 408 -8.89 -19.84 2.80
CA SER A 408 -9.15 -18.74 3.74
C SER A 408 -7.94 -17.80 3.84
N PHE A 409 -6.72 -18.35 3.90
CA PHE A 409 -5.48 -17.56 3.93
C PHE A 409 -5.23 -16.80 2.62
N GLU A 410 -5.40 -17.43 1.47
CA GLU A 410 -5.22 -16.76 0.18
C GLU A 410 -6.29 -15.67 -0.06
N ALA A 411 -7.53 -15.89 0.37
CA ALA A 411 -8.59 -14.89 0.31
C ALA A 411 -8.24 -13.65 1.15
N LEU A 412 -7.63 -13.87 2.33
CA LEU A 412 -7.14 -12.80 3.17
C LEU A 412 -6.00 -12.01 2.50
N ASN A 413 -5.05 -12.68 1.83
CA ASN A 413 -4.00 -12.02 1.05
C ASN A 413 -4.57 -11.16 -0.09
N VAL A 414 -5.57 -11.67 -0.82
CA VAL A 414 -6.24 -10.92 -1.89
C VAL A 414 -6.87 -9.64 -1.32
N LEU A 415 -7.59 -9.75 -0.20
CA LEU A 415 -8.21 -8.60 0.46
C LEU A 415 -7.16 -7.62 1.01
N ALA A 416 -6.02 -8.09 1.53
CA ALA A 416 -4.90 -7.26 1.96
C ALA A 416 -4.37 -6.42 0.79
N SER A 417 -4.14 -7.03 -0.36
CA SER A 417 -3.67 -6.33 -1.56
C SER A 417 -4.67 -5.31 -2.10
N ILE A 418 -5.97 -5.61 -2.07
CA ILE A 418 -7.02 -4.65 -2.43
C ILE A 418 -7.10 -3.51 -1.41
N SER A 419 -6.96 -3.79 -0.11
CA SER A 419 -7.01 -2.77 0.95
C SER A 419 -5.87 -1.76 0.86
N ALA A 420 -4.69 -2.19 0.37
CA ALA A 420 -3.54 -1.34 0.09
C ALA A 420 -3.71 -0.48 -1.17
N GLY A 421 -4.85 -0.61 -1.87
CA GLY A 421 -5.25 0.22 -3.00
C GLY A 421 -5.79 1.60 -2.60
N ASN A 422 -6.48 2.25 -3.52
CA ASN A 422 -7.08 3.58 -3.29
C ASN A 422 -8.39 3.51 -2.47
N LEU A 423 -8.95 4.68 -2.13
CA LEU A 423 -10.16 4.79 -1.30
C LEU A 423 -11.39 4.08 -1.91
N ASN A 424 -11.53 4.04 -3.23
CA ASN A 424 -12.63 3.34 -3.92
C ASN A 424 -12.49 1.82 -3.79
N GLN A 425 -11.26 1.32 -3.87
CA GLN A 425 -10.97 -0.12 -3.75
C GLN A 425 -11.16 -0.60 -2.32
N GLN A 426 -10.74 0.20 -1.35
CA GLN A 426 -11.07 -0.01 0.07
C GLN A 426 -12.58 0.02 0.30
N LYS A 427 -13.30 0.95 -0.35
CA LYS A 427 -14.76 1.04 -0.25
C LYS A 427 -15.43 -0.23 -0.77
N ALA A 428 -14.99 -0.76 -1.91
CA ALA A 428 -15.57 -1.96 -2.51
C ALA A 428 -15.51 -3.20 -1.57
N ILE A 429 -14.38 -3.43 -0.89
CA ILE A 429 -14.28 -4.55 0.06
C ILE A 429 -15.09 -4.31 1.35
N VAL A 430 -15.23 -3.06 1.78
CA VAL A 430 -16.10 -2.69 2.92
C VAL A 430 -17.57 -2.93 2.57
N GLU A 431 -18.01 -2.53 1.38
CA GLU A 431 -19.37 -2.75 0.88
C GLU A 431 -19.67 -4.24 0.67
N ALA A 432 -18.66 -5.04 0.35
CA ALA A 432 -18.75 -6.50 0.33
C ALA A 432 -18.86 -7.15 1.73
N GLY A 433 -18.79 -6.38 2.81
CA GLY A 433 -18.98 -6.87 4.18
C GLY A 433 -17.71 -7.42 4.84
N CYS A 434 -16.50 -7.07 4.37
CA CYS A 434 -15.28 -7.68 4.90
C CYS A 434 -15.05 -7.43 6.40
N ILE A 435 -15.50 -6.30 6.96
CA ILE A 435 -15.21 -5.92 8.35
C ILE A 435 -15.74 -6.94 9.36
N SER A 436 -16.96 -7.45 9.19
CA SER A 436 -17.54 -8.43 10.13
C SER A 436 -16.76 -9.74 10.13
N GLU A 437 -16.39 -10.21 8.93
CA GLU A 437 -15.66 -11.46 8.77
C GLU A 437 -14.21 -11.38 9.26
N LEU A 438 -13.58 -10.20 9.18
CA LEU A 438 -12.19 -10.02 9.62
C LEU A 438 -12.03 -10.11 11.14
N ILE A 439 -13.07 -9.79 11.92
CA ILE A 439 -13.01 -9.78 13.39
C ILE A 439 -12.69 -11.18 13.94
N GLN A 440 -13.14 -12.25 13.28
CA GLN A 440 -12.85 -13.62 13.73
C GLN A 440 -11.36 -13.96 13.73
N PHE A 441 -10.56 -13.29 12.88
CA PHE A 441 -9.12 -13.48 12.78
C PHE A 441 -8.32 -12.65 13.77
N LEU A 442 -8.95 -11.78 14.59
CA LEU A 442 -8.31 -10.97 15.62
C LEU A 442 -7.96 -11.78 16.87
N ASN A 443 -7.24 -12.88 16.69
CA ASN A 443 -6.78 -13.76 17.74
C ASN A 443 -5.33 -14.21 17.47
N ILE A 444 -4.59 -14.55 18.51
CA ILE A 444 -3.16 -14.91 18.40
C ILE A 444 -2.92 -16.39 18.09
N GLU A 445 -3.96 -17.21 17.93
CA GLU A 445 -3.78 -18.63 17.60
C GLU A 445 -3.17 -18.79 16.20
N ASN A 446 -3.50 -17.87 15.28
CA ASN A 446 -2.87 -17.76 13.98
C ASN A 446 -2.35 -16.33 13.76
N VAL A 447 -1.08 -16.13 14.11
CA VAL A 447 -0.41 -14.82 14.01
C VAL A 447 -0.42 -14.27 12.59
N GLU A 448 -0.20 -15.10 11.57
CA GLU A 448 -0.16 -14.66 10.18
C GLU A 448 -1.52 -14.13 9.70
N LYS A 449 -2.61 -14.85 10.01
CA LYS A 449 -3.97 -14.37 9.69
C LYS A 449 -4.35 -13.14 10.52
N CYS A 450 -3.95 -13.09 11.78
CA CYS A 450 -4.20 -11.94 12.65
C CYS A 450 -3.54 -10.67 12.10
N ASP A 451 -2.26 -10.77 11.71
CA ASP A 451 -1.50 -9.66 11.13
C ASP A 451 -2.17 -9.14 9.84
N LEU A 452 -2.46 -10.02 8.89
CA LEU A 452 -3.14 -9.66 7.65
C LEU A 452 -4.53 -9.04 7.90
N ALA A 453 -5.32 -9.60 8.81
CA ALA A 453 -6.64 -9.07 9.14
C ALA A 453 -6.55 -7.67 9.76
N MET A 454 -5.60 -7.44 10.67
CA MET A 454 -5.35 -6.12 11.24
C MET A 454 -4.84 -5.13 10.19
N VAL A 455 -3.97 -5.54 9.25
CA VAL A 455 -3.51 -4.67 8.16
C VAL A 455 -4.68 -4.24 7.27
N ILE A 456 -5.57 -5.17 6.92
CA ILE A 456 -6.78 -4.85 6.14
C ILE A 456 -7.66 -3.87 6.92
N LEU A 457 -7.95 -4.16 8.19
CA LEU A 457 -8.76 -3.30 9.04
C LEU A 457 -8.15 -1.90 9.17
N PHE A 458 -6.85 -1.80 9.43
CA PHE A 458 -6.15 -0.52 9.52
C PHE A 458 -6.30 0.27 8.21
N ASN A 459 -6.02 -0.35 7.06
CA ASN A 459 -6.10 0.31 5.77
C ASN A 459 -7.50 0.83 5.44
N ILE A 460 -8.55 0.06 5.74
CA ILE A 460 -9.92 0.47 5.39
C ILE A 460 -10.53 1.48 6.36
N ILE A 461 -10.17 1.46 7.65
CA ILE A 461 -10.76 2.37 8.64
C ILE A 461 -9.97 3.68 8.82
N ASN A 462 -8.67 3.69 8.50
CA ASN A 462 -7.82 4.85 8.72
C ASN A 462 -8.36 6.08 7.97
N GLY A 463 -8.51 7.20 8.69
CA GLY A 463 -9.09 8.43 8.15
C GLY A 463 -10.60 8.35 7.85
N ASN A 464 -11.32 7.30 8.27
CA ASN A 464 -12.72 7.10 7.94
C ASN A 464 -13.60 6.78 9.18
N PRO A 465 -14.15 7.81 9.87
CA PRO A 465 -14.94 7.64 11.08
C PRO A 465 -16.22 6.79 10.93
N GLU A 466 -16.82 6.74 9.75
CA GLU A 466 -17.99 5.90 9.48
C GLU A 466 -17.61 4.42 9.49
N ARG A 467 -16.51 4.05 8.81
CA ARG A 467 -16.00 2.67 8.80
C ARG A 467 -15.52 2.22 10.18
N ASN A 468 -14.95 3.12 10.98
CA ASN A 468 -14.65 2.86 12.40
C ASN A 468 -15.91 2.40 13.15
N SER A 469 -17.07 3.02 12.88
CA SER A 469 -18.33 2.68 13.54
C SER A 469 -18.82 1.28 13.19
N ILE A 470 -18.52 0.79 11.99
CA ILE A 470 -18.83 -0.59 11.55
C ILE A 470 -18.01 -1.59 12.36
N LEU A 471 -16.69 -1.37 12.50
CA LEU A 471 -15.81 -2.23 13.30
C LEU A 471 -16.25 -2.28 14.78
N ILE A 472 -16.69 -1.15 15.32
CA ILE A 472 -17.26 -1.07 16.67
C ILE A 472 -18.55 -1.89 16.77
N LYS A 473 -19.48 -1.69 15.82
CA LYS A 473 -20.79 -2.36 15.80
C LYS A 473 -20.66 -3.89 15.82
N TYR A 474 -19.69 -4.44 15.10
CA TYR A 474 -19.44 -5.89 15.06
C TYR A 474 -18.54 -6.39 16.21
N GLY A 475 -18.17 -5.53 17.16
CA GLY A 475 -17.46 -5.96 18.38
C GLY A 475 -15.95 -6.14 18.22
N GLY A 476 -15.30 -5.38 17.33
CA GLY A 476 -13.84 -5.47 17.15
C GLY A 476 -13.01 -4.96 18.33
N VAL A 477 -13.50 -3.95 19.07
CA VAL A 477 -12.73 -3.28 20.14
C VAL A 477 -12.30 -4.22 21.29
N PRO A 478 -13.15 -5.13 21.80
CA PRO A 478 -12.73 -6.14 22.78
C PRO A 478 -11.57 -7.04 22.33
N PHE A 479 -11.47 -7.37 21.04
CA PHE A 479 -10.35 -8.15 20.50
C PHE A 479 -9.08 -7.31 20.45
N LEU A 480 -9.15 -6.07 19.96
CA LEU A 480 -8.02 -5.13 19.97
C LEU A 480 -7.48 -4.92 21.38
N LYS A 481 -8.37 -4.80 22.38
CA LYS A 481 -8.00 -4.70 23.80
C LYS A 481 -7.21 -5.91 24.31
N LYS A 482 -7.44 -7.12 23.78
CA LYS A 482 -6.60 -8.29 24.08
C LYS A 482 -5.26 -8.19 23.34
N LEU A 483 -5.29 -7.81 22.06
CA LEU A 483 -4.11 -7.74 21.20
C LEU A 483 -3.08 -6.69 21.66
N ILE A 484 -3.49 -5.59 22.31
CA ILE A 484 -2.52 -4.65 22.90
C ILE A 484 -1.74 -5.21 24.09
N THR A 485 -2.16 -6.33 24.68
CA THR A 485 -1.49 -6.96 25.83
C THR A 485 -0.57 -8.12 25.45
N VAL A 486 -0.45 -8.42 24.15
CA VAL A 486 0.38 -9.52 23.66
C VAL A 486 1.86 -9.13 23.66
N THR A 487 2.74 -10.14 23.70
CA THR A 487 4.19 -9.93 23.71
C THR A 487 4.76 -9.54 22.34
N ASP A 488 4.09 -9.92 21.26
CA ASP A 488 4.50 -9.54 19.90
C ASP A 488 4.31 -8.04 19.69
N LYS A 489 5.43 -7.33 19.51
CA LYS A 489 5.43 -5.87 19.38
C LYS A 489 4.78 -5.38 18.09
N ASN A 490 4.83 -6.14 16.99
CA ASN A 490 4.21 -5.72 15.74
C ASN A 490 2.69 -5.79 15.87
N ILE A 491 2.16 -6.89 16.41
CA ILE A 491 0.72 -7.04 16.68
C ILE A 491 0.23 -5.99 17.68
N GLN A 492 0.97 -5.79 18.79
CA GLN A 492 0.63 -4.79 19.80
C GLN A 492 0.56 -3.39 19.19
N LEU A 493 1.56 -2.99 18.41
CA LEU A 493 1.60 -1.66 17.78
C LEU A 493 0.47 -1.50 16.75
N LEU A 494 0.20 -2.52 15.92
CA LEU A 494 -0.86 -2.43 14.93
C LEU A 494 -2.26 -2.36 15.59
N ALA A 495 -2.49 -3.13 16.65
CA ALA A 495 -3.72 -3.03 17.44
C ALA A 495 -3.89 -1.63 18.08
N LEU A 496 -2.80 -1.03 18.59
CA LEU A 496 -2.81 0.35 19.09
C LEU A 496 -3.14 1.35 17.98
N ARG A 497 -2.57 1.20 16.77
CA ARG A 497 -2.89 2.09 15.62
C ARG A 497 -4.36 2.00 15.21
N ILE A 498 -4.95 0.81 15.24
CA ILE A 498 -6.39 0.64 14.97
C ILE A 498 -7.21 1.36 16.05
N LEU A 499 -6.85 1.24 17.33
CA LEU A 499 -7.51 1.98 18.42
C LEU A 499 -7.31 3.50 18.29
N GLU A 500 -6.17 3.96 17.81
CA GLU A 500 -5.90 5.36 17.48
C GLU A 500 -6.88 5.88 16.42
N CYS A 501 -7.04 5.17 15.30
CA CYS A 501 -8.03 5.51 14.27
C CYS A 501 -9.45 5.60 14.85
N ILE A 502 -9.83 4.67 15.72
CA ILE A 502 -11.15 4.68 16.38
C ILE A 502 -11.29 5.88 17.31
N SER A 503 -10.26 6.20 18.10
CA SER A 503 -10.25 7.30 19.07
C SER A 503 -10.39 8.67 18.42
N ALA A 504 -9.85 8.85 17.21
CA ALA A 504 -9.97 10.08 16.42
C ALA A 504 -11.39 10.32 15.88
N GLY A 505 -12.29 9.34 16.01
CA GLY A 505 -13.68 9.43 15.56
C GLY A 505 -14.63 10.17 16.52
N SER A 506 -15.92 9.86 16.37
CA SER A 506 -17.00 10.49 17.14
C SER A 506 -16.92 10.18 18.65
N SER A 507 -17.69 10.92 19.46
CA SER A 507 -17.84 10.59 20.89
C SER A 507 -18.37 9.17 21.11
N LYS A 508 -19.20 8.62 20.20
CA LYS A 508 -19.63 7.21 20.29
C LYS A 508 -18.45 6.24 20.12
N ASN A 509 -17.50 6.57 19.24
CA ASN A 509 -16.32 5.73 19.02
C ASN A 509 -15.40 5.72 20.24
N LYS A 510 -15.13 6.90 20.81
CA LYS A 510 -14.38 7.05 22.07
C LYS A 510 -15.04 6.26 23.20
N GLN A 511 -16.38 6.31 23.30
CA GLN A 511 -17.13 5.56 24.28
C GLN A 511 -16.98 4.04 24.14
N ALA A 512 -16.87 3.52 22.92
CA ALA A 512 -16.65 2.09 22.69
C ALA A 512 -15.31 1.60 23.23
N ILE A 513 -14.24 2.40 23.11
CA ILE A 513 -12.92 2.12 23.70
C ILE A 513 -13.01 2.01 25.23
N ILE A 514 -13.77 2.93 25.84
CA ILE A 514 -14.01 2.95 27.29
C ILE A 514 -14.82 1.72 27.73
N GLN A 515 -15.93 1.42 27.04
CA GLN A 515 -16.80 0.27 27.35
C GLN A 515 -16.08 -1.08 27.19
N ALA A 516 -15.08 -1.17 26.31
CA ALA A 516 -14.23 -2.34 26.18
C ALA A 516 -13.15 -2.45 27.28
N PHE A 517 -13.08 -1.49 28.21
CA PHE A 517 -12.06 -1.39 29.26
C PHE A 517 -10.63 -1.38 28.70
N ALA A 518 -10.43 -0.72 27.54
CA ALA A 518 -9.12 -0.66 26.89
C ALA A 518 -8.18 0.40 27.51
N ILE A 519 -8.71 1.38 28.25
CA ILE A 519 -7.90 2.46 28.85
C ILE A 519 -6.89 1.91 29.86
N ASN A 520 -7.32 1.08 30.82
CA ASN A 520 -6.43 0.56 31.86
C ASN A 520 -5.19 -0.19 31.30
N PRO A 521 -5.35 -1.16 30.37
CA PRO A 521 -4.19 -1.77 29.72
C PRO A 521 -3.25 -0.78 29.04
N MET A 522 -3.80 0.25 28.37
CA MET A 522 -2.99 1.28 27.72
C MET A 522 -2.23 2.14 28.73
N VAL A 523 -2.85 2.54 29.83
CA VAL A 523 -2.18 3.31 30.90
C VAL A 523 -1.08 2.48 31.55
N ASN A 524 -1.32 1.19 31.83
CA ASN A 524 -0.29 0.30 32.37
C ASN A 524 0.93 0.16 31.44
N LEU A 525 0.71 0.14 30.11
CA LEU A 525 1.81 0.10 29.15
C LEU A 525 2.67 1.39 29.21
N LEU A 526 2.09 2.55 29.49
CA LEU A 526 2.86 3.78 29.65
C LEU A 526 3.82 3.77 30.86
N GLU A 527 3.58 2.92 31.86
CA GLU A 527 4.48 2.76 33.00
C GLU A 527 5.77 2.01 32.60
N THR A 528 5.66 1.07 31.65
CA THR A 528 6.77 0.26 31.19
C THR A 528 7.51 0.84 29.98
N GLU A 529 6.85 1.71 29.21
CA GLU A 529 7.37 2.26 27.95
C GLU A 529 7.96 3.67 28.15
N THR A 530 8.93 4.03 27.31
CA THR A 530 9.58 5.35 27.29
C THR A 530 8.99 6.26 26.22
N SER A 531 9.21 7.57 26.33
CA SER A 531 8.71 8.55 25.33
C SER A 531 9.29 8.37 23.92
N LYS A 532 10.36 7.59 23.77
CA LYS A 532 10.94 7.25 22.47
C LYS A 532 10.20 6.10 21.80
N ASP A 533 9.48 5.29 22.55
CA ASP A 533 8.81 4.10 22.04
C ASP A 533 7.54 4.47 21.27
N ASN A 534 7.32 3.80 20.14
CA ASN A 534 6.17 4.07 19.28
C ASN A 534 4.85 3.82 20.01
N ALA A 535 4.80 2.80 20.88
CA ALA A 535 3.62 2.50 21.69
C ALA A 535 3.25 3.66 22.59
N TYR A 536 4.24 4.29 23.25
CA TYR A 536 4.01 5.45 24.12
C TYR A 536 3.36 6.60 23.35
N LYS A 537 3.86 6.91 22.15
CA LYS A 537 3.31 7.99 21.30
C LYS A 537 1.87 7.69 20.87
N ILE A 538 1.60 6.48 20.38
CA ILE A 538 0.26 6.08 19.92
C ILE A 538 -0.73 6.10 21.09
N ILE A 539 -0.35 5.55 22.25
CA ILE A 539 -1.21 5.56 23.45
C ILE A 539 -1.47 6.99 23.91
N THR A 540 -0.47 7.86 23.89
CA THR A 540 -0.63 9.28 24.21
C THR A 540 -1.68 9.94 23.34
N ASN A 541 -1.60 9.75 22.02
CA ASN A 541 -2.58 10.28 21.07
C ASN A 541 -4.00 9.74 21.34
N ILE A 542 -4.13 8.44 21.63
CA ILE A 542 -5.43 7.83 21.99
C ILE A 542 -6.02 8.52 23.23
N LEU A 543 -5.23 8.68 24.29
CA LEU A 543 -5.70 9.30 25.53
C LEU A 543 -6.07 10.77 25.32
N VAL A 544 -5.28 11.52 24.54
CA VAL A 544 -5.57 12.90 24.16
C VAL A 544 -6.88 13.00 23.38
N ASN A 545 -7.08 12.14 22.37
CA ASN A 545 -8.31 12.10 21.58
C ASN A 545 -9.55 11.82 22.44
N ILE A 546 -9.45 10.90 23.41
CA ILE A 546 -10.55 10.60 24.34
C ILE A 546 -10.77 11.75 25.32
N ALA A 547 -9.70 12.44 25.76
CA ALA A 547 -9.80 13.56 26.72
C ALA A 547 -10.52 14.78 26.12
N PHE A 548 -10.41 15.00 24.81
CA PHE A 548 -11.22 15.98 24.08
C PHE A 548 -12.69 15.57 23.88
N GLY A 549 -13.12 14.46 24.47
CA GLY A 549 -14.49 13.95 24.46
C GLY A 549 -15.43 14.56 25.50
N THR A 550 -16.40 13.78 26.00
CA THR A 550 -17.37 14.23 27.02
C THR A 550 -16.78 14.20 28.43
N SER A 551 -17.53 14.71 29.42
CA SER A 551 -17.16 14.65 30.85
C SER A 551 -16.94 13.23 31.35
N GLU A 552 -17.77 12.30 30.90
CA GLU A 552 -17.70 10.87 31.25
C GLU A 552 -16.45 10.23 30.66
N GLN A 553 -16.06 10.65 29.45
CA GLN A 553 -14.87 10.14 28.76
C GLN A 553 -13.58 10.60 29.43
N ARG A 554 -13.53 11.88 29.84
CA ARG A 554 -12.45 12.39 30.70
C ARG A 554 -12.40 11.67 32.04
N GLN A 555 -13.55 11.44 32.68
CA GLN A 555 -13.63 10.70 33.95
C GLN A 555 -13.00 9.31 33.81
N ALA A 556 -13.27 8.60 32.72
CA ALA A 556 -12.70 7.27 32.48
C ALA A 556 -11.17 7.28 32.40
N ILE A 557 -10.56 8.32 31.81
CA ILE A 557 -9.09 8.48 31.78
C ILE A 557 -8.56 8.77 33.19
N ILE A 558 -9.25 9.63 33.94
CA ILE A 558 -8.85 9.99 35.30
C ILE A 558 -8.92 8.79 36.24
N ASP A 559 -9.99 8.01 36.16
CA ASP A 559 -10.19 6.80 36.97
C ASP A 559 -9.16 5.71 36.65
N ALA A 560 -8.66 5.69 35.41
CA ALA A 560 -7.60 4.80 34.96
C ALA A 560 -6.17 5.26 35.35
N GLY A 561 -6.00 6.43 35.99
CA GLY A 561 -4.68 6.95 36.35
C GLY A 561 -3.95 7.69 35.21
N GLY A 562 -4.68 8.33 34.29
CA GLY A 562 -4.07 9.07 33.18
C GLY A 562 -3.42 10.41 33.55
N ILE A 563 -3.78 11.04 34.67
CA ILE A 563 -3.26 12.39 35.05
C ILE A 563 -1.73 12.42 35.21
N PRO A 564 -1.08 11.50 35.95
CA PRO A 564 0.39 11.47 36.04
C PRO A 564 1.07 11.43 34.67
N HIS A 565 0.48 10.71 33.71
CA HIS A 565 1.01 10.57 32.36
C HIS A 565 0.88 11.86 31.56
N PHE A 566 -0.27 12.55 31.64
CA PHE A 566 -0.42 13.89 31.07
C PHE A 566 0.56 14.89 31.70
N CYS A 567 0.82 14.80 33.01
CA CYS A 567 1.82 15.64 33.67
C CYS A 567 3.23 15.38 33.13
N LYS A 568 3.61 14.12 32.89
CA LYS A 568 4.89 13.77 32.24
C LYS A 568 4.99 14.33 30.82
N MET A 569 3.88 14.37 30.07
CA MET A 569 3.84 14.90 28.70
C MET A 569 4.04 16.41 28.62
N LEU A 570 3.74 17.17 29.68
CA LEU A 570 4.08 18.62 29.76
C LEU A 570 5.59 18.88 29.67
N GLN A 571 6.43 17.87 29.89
CA GLN A 571 7.90 17.96 29.78
C GLN A 571 8.41 17.58 28.38
N SER A 572 7.52 17.34 27.41
CA SER A 572 7.88 17.03 26.02
C SER A 572 8.61 18.19 25.34
N THR A 573 9.31 17.91 24.25
CA THR A 573 9.80 18.93 23.32
C THR A 573 8.82 19.24 22.19
N ASP A 574 7.75 18.45 22.07
CA ASP A 574 6.70 18.62 21.07
C ASP A 574 5.69 19.69 21.52
N THR A 575 5.77 20.87 20.92
CA THR A 575 4.91 22.01 21.23
C THR A 575 3.44 21.74 20.97
N GLU A 576 3.08 20.96 19.94
CA GLU A 576 1.67 20.68 19.64
C GLU A 576 1.08 19.72 20.68
N LEU A 577 1.85 18.71 21.08
CA LEU A 577 1.46 17.85 22.21
C LEU A 577 1.28 18.66 23.51
N ILE A 578 2.19 19.60 23.81
CA ILE A 578 2.04 20.46 24.99
C ILE A 578 0.75 21.27 24.91
N LYS A 579 0.44 21.88 23.75
CA LYS A 579 -0.82 22.63 23.54
C LYS A 579 -2.05 21.79 23.83
N ASP A 580 -2.08 20.55 23.32
CA ASP A 580 -3.20 19.65 23.57
C ASP A 580 -3.36 19.32 25.05
N ILE A 581 -2.25 19.01 25.72
CA ILE A 581 -2.25 18.62 27.13
C ILE A 581 -2.64 19.78 28.05
N VAL A 582 -2.14 21.01 27.83
CA VAL A 582 -2.55 22.17 28.66
C VAL A 582 -4.03 22.50 28.47
N LYS A 583 -4.57 22.32 27.26
CA LYS A 583 -6.01 22.48 26.99
C LYS A 583 -6.84 21.41 27.70
N ILE A 584 -6.37 20.16 27.71
CA ILE A 584 -7.00 19.07 28.48
C ILE A 584 -7.03 19.42 29.97
N PHE A 585 -5.92 19.90 30.54
CA PHE A 585 -5.87 20.33 31.95
C PHE A 585 -6.84 21.49 32.25
N ALA A 586 -6.96 22.46 31.35
CA ALA A 586 -7.91 23.57 31.48
C ALA A 586 -9.36 23.04 31.54
N ILE A 587 -9.72 22.13 30.63
CA ILE A 587 -11.05 21.50 30.58
C ILE A 587 -11.34 20.68 31.85
N ILE A 588 -10.40 19.83 32.30
CA ILE A 588 -10.59 18.99 33.49
C ILE A 588 -10.69 19.87 34.74
N SER A 589 -9.87 20.91 34.86
CA SER A 589 -9.87 21.81 36.03
C SER A 589 -11.13 22.67 36.14
N GLY A 590 -11.78 22.98 35.01
CA GLY A 590 -13.10 23.63 34.99
C GLY A 590 -14.26 22.72 35.40
N SER A 591 -14.04 21.42 35.62
CA SER A 591 -15.06 20.44 35.98
C SER A 591 -15.10 20.14 37.50
N PRO A 592 -16.17 19.51 38.03
CA PRO A 592 -16.21 19.05 39.43
C PRO A 592 -15.05 18.13 39.83
N GLN A 593 -14.37 17.52 38.86
CA GLN A 593 -13.27 16.57 39.03
C GLN A 593 -11.92 17.25 39.32
N ARG A 594 -11.85 18.59 39.31
CA ARG A 594 -10.61 19.37 39.54
C ARG A 594 -9.78 18.93 40.74
N HIS A 595 -10.41 18.39 41.78
CA HIS A 595 -9.75 17.86 42.98
C HIS A 595 -8.73 16.76 42.66
N LYS A 596 -8.93 15.98 41.58
CA LYS A 596 -7.98 14.94 41.14
C LYS A 596 -6.68 15.52 40.59
N ILE A 597 -6.77 16.63 39.84
CA ILE A 597 -5.58 17.37 39.39
C ILE A 597 -4.82 17.90 40.61
N ILE A 598 -5.58 18.46 41.56
CA ILE A 598 -5.04 19.10 42.75
C ILE A 598 -4.27 18.11 43.64
N THR A 599 -4.69 16.85 43.71
CA THR A 599 -3.99 15.82 44.48
C THR A 599 -2.72 15.29 43.81
N GLU A 600 -2.53 15.57 42.52
CA GLU A 600 -1.41 15.01 41.76
C GLU A 600 -0.11 15.79 41.97
N ILE A 601 0.94 15.07 42.37
CA ILE A 601 2.24 15.65 42.64
C ILE A 601 2.84 16.10 41.30
N ASN A 602 3.34 17.35 41.24
CA ASN A 602 4.00 18.00 40.10
C ASN A 602 3.14 18.70 39.06
N VAL A 603 1.80 18.57 39.06
CA VAL A 603 1.00 19.30 38.05
C VAL A 603 1.19 20.83 38.17
N VAL A 604 1.08 21.38 39.37
CA VAL A 604 1.26 22.82 39.62
C VAL A 604 2.69 23.29 39.27
N PRO A 605 3.77 22.64 39.75
CA PRO A 605 5.13 22.95 39.30
C PRO A 605 5.33 22.90 37.79
N SER A 606 4.79 21.90 37.10
CA SER A 606 4.92 21.75 35.65
C SER A 606 4.17 22.84 34.89
N LEU A 607 2.96 23.22 35.31
CA LEU A 607 2.24 24.34 34.68
C LEU A 607 2.94 25.67 34.93
N ALA A 608 3.46 25.88 36.14
CA ALA A 608 4.17 27.12 36.50
C ALA A 608 5.48 27.30 35.70
N SER A 609 6.19 26.21 35.39
CA SER A 609 7.41 26.31 34.55
C SER A 609 7.08 26.70 33.11
N LEU A 610 5.91 26.28 32.60
CA LEU A 610 5.43 26.62 31.25
C LEU A 610 4.96 28.07 31.11
N LEU A 611 4.70 28.80 32.21
CA LEU A 611 4.35 30.22 32.15
C LEU A 611 5.44 31.11 31.53
N LYS A 612 6.67 30.61 31.45
CA LYS A 612 7.81 31.31 30.82
C LYS A 612 7.89 31.09 29.31
N PHE A 613 7.00 30.27 28.74
CA PHE A 613 6.99 30.00 27.30
C PHE A 613 6.57 31.24 26.52
N SER A 614 7.10 31.38 25.32
CA SER A 614 6.74 32.47 24.39
C SER A 614 5.39 32.26 23.69
N ASN A 615 4.78 31.09 23.83
CA ASN A 615 3.55 30.74 23.15
C ASN A 615 2.33 31.13 24.00
N ASP A 616 1.60 32.16 23.58
CA ASP A 616 0.43 32.69 24.28
C ASP A 616 -0.63 31.62 24.56
N PHE A 617 -0.89 30.71 23.62
CA PHE A 617 -1.88 29.65 23.80
C PHE A 617 -1.51 28.73 24.97
N ILE A 618 -0.23 28.35 25.07
CA ILE A 618 0.26 27.52 26.18
C ILE A 618 0.12 28.26 27.50
N VAL A 619 0.57 29.52 27.54
CA VAL A 619 0.54 30.36 28.76
C VAL A 619 -0.91 30.58 29.22
N GLU A 620 -1.81 30.91 28.30
CA GLU A 620 -3.23 31.13 28.57
C GLU A 620 -3.88 29.91 29.24
N HIS A 621 -3.76 28.71 28.65
CA HIS A 621 -4.40 27.50 29.19
C HIS A 621 -3.71 27.00 30.48
N CYS A 622 -2.41 27.26 30.64
CA CYS A 622 -1.73 27.03 31.93
C CYS A 622 -2.34 27.93 33.01
N LEU A 623 -2.52 29.23 32.73
CA LEU A 623 -3.13 30.17 33.67
C LEU A 623 -4.59 29.85 33.95
N GLU A 624 -5.38 29.49 32.93
CA GLU A 624 -6.77 29.04 33.12
C GLU A 624 -6.83 27.84 34.07
N THR A 625 -5.96 26.85 33.86
CA THR A 625 -5.85 25.70 34.76
C THR A 625 -5.50 26.14 36.18
N LEU A 626 -4.46 26.98 36.34
CA LEU A 626 -4.04 27.49 37.64
C LEU A 626 -5.15 28.31 38.33
N GLN A 627 -5.94 29.07 37.58
CA GLN A 627 -7.07 29.84 38.12
C GLN A 627 -8.17 28.90 38.61
N ASN A 628 -8.50 27.88 37.83
CA ASN A 628 -9.54 26.91 38.17
C ASN A 628 -9.19 26.08 39.41
N ILE A 629 -7.93 25.66 39.56
CA ILE A 629 -7.49 24.90 40.74
C ILE A 629 -7.37 25.77 41.99
N THR A 630 -7.04 27.05 41.86
CA THR A 630 -6.97 27.99 43.01
C THR A 630 -8.33 28.47 43.46
N SER A 631 -9.35 28.41 42.58
CA SER A 631 -10.73 28.75 42.90
C SER A 631 -11.31 27.82 43.98
N GLY A 632 -11.38 28.29 45.22
CA GLY A 632 -11.79 27.46 46.37
C GLY A 632 -10.70 26.49 46.86
N GLY A 633 -9.44 26.75 46.50
CA GLY A 633 -8.29 25.96 46.93
C GLY A 633 -8.05 26.04 48.45
N THR A 634 -7.52 24.95 49.00
CA THR A 634 -7.06 24.90 50.41
C THR A 634 -5.76 25.68 50.55
N LYS A 635 -5.45 26.13 51.77
CA LYS A 635 -4.20 26.85 52.07
C LYS A 635 -2.96 26.11 51.55
N ASN A 636 -2.90 24.79 51.75
CA ASN A 636 -1.78 23.94 51.30
C ASN A 636 -1.57 23.96 49.77
N GLN A 637 -2.63 24.15 48.99
CA GLN A 637 -2.55 24.20 47.52
C GLN A 637 -2.03 25.55 47.05
N ASN A 638 -2.51 26.63 47.67
CA ASN A 638 -1.99 27.96 47.42
C ASN A 638 -0.51 28.05 47.82
N ASP A 639 -0.13 27.45 48.94
CA ASP A 639 1.26 27.36 49.41
C ASP A 639 2.19 26.72 48.35
N ALA A 640 1.70 25.75 47.58
CA ALA A 640 2.49 25.11 46.52
C ALA A 640 2.88 26.09 45.39
N ILE A 641 2.03 27.07 45.04
CA ILE A 641 2.37 28.10 44.06
C ILE A 641 3.44 29.05 44.62
N PHE A 642 3.30 29.45 45.89
CA PHE A 642 4.30 30.30 46.57
C PHE A 642 5.65 29.59 46.76
N ALA A 643 5.64 28.27 46.88
CA ALA A 643 6.87 27.48 47.02
C ALA A 643 7.69 27.40 45.72
N ILE A 644 7.12 27.74 44.56
CA ILE A 644 7.81 27.68 43.26
C ILE A 644 8.63 28.97 43.06
N PRO A 645 9.97 28.89 42.97
CA PRO A 645 10.80 30.07 42.81
C PRO A 645 10.45 30.88 41.55
N GLY A 646 10.15 32.16 41.72
CA GLY A 646 9.84 33.08 40.63
C GLY A 646 8.42 32.95 40.05
N ALA A 647 7.55 32.08 40.59
CA ALA A 647 6.16 31.97 40.13
C ALA A 647 5.37 33.26 40.34
N ILE A 648 5.48 33.87 41.53
CA ILE A 648 4.77 35.12 41.84
C ILE A 648 5.22 36.28 40.92
N PRO A 649 6.53 36.60 40.78
CA PRO A 649 6.97 37.61 39.81
C PRO A 649 6.50 37.34 38.37
N MET A 650 6.48 36.07 37.94
CA MET A 650 5.98 35.71 36.61
C MET A 650 4.48 35.99 36.46
N LEU A 651 3.66 35.64 37.46
CA LEU A 651 2.23 35.98 37.45
C LEU A 651 2.00 37.50 37.39
N ILE A 652 2.78 38.28 38.13
CA ILE A 652 2.73 39.74 38.06
C ILE A 652 3.10 40.25 36.67
N TYR A 653 4.19 39.73 36.08
CA TYR A 653 4.61 40.10 34.74
C TYR A 653 3.51 39.83 33.70
N LEU A 654 2.87 38.66 33.78
CA LEU A 654 1.78 38.26 32.87
C LEU A 654 0.51 39.11 33.02
N CYS A 655 0.31 39.79 34.15
CA CYS A 655 -0.78 40.76 34.31
C CYS A 655 -0.63 41.99 33.37
N TYR A 656 0.57 42.26 32.85
CA TYR A 656 0.81 43.31 31.85
C TYR A 656 0.77 42.80 30.40
N SER A 657 0.39 41.55 30.18
CA SER A 657 0.27 40.99 28.82
C SER A 657 -0.72 41.81 27.97
N SER A 658 -0.38 42.03 26.71
CA SER A 658 -1.30 42.60 25.72
C SER A 658 -2.45 41.66 25.38
N ASN A 659 -2.30 40.36 25.64
CA ASN A 659 -3.37 39.39 25.48
C ASN A 659 -4.33 39.49 26.69
N PRO A 660 -5.60 39.89 26.49
CA PRO A 660 -6.54 40.12 27.58
C PRO A 660 -6.88 38.83 28.35
N LEU A 661 -6.82 37.66 27.71
CA LEU A 661 -7.07 36.38 28.38
C LEU A 661 -5.93 36.01 29.31
N ILE A 662 -4.67 36.18 28.89
CA ILE A 662 -3.51 35.98 29.76
C ILE A 662 -3.57 36.92 30.96
N CYS A 663 -3.84 38.21 30.73
CA CYS A 663 -4.01 39.19 31.79
C CYS A 663 -5.14 38.82 32.76
N GLU A 664 -6.32 38.45 32.24
CA GLU A 664 -7.49 38.06 33.03
C GLU A 664 -7.21 36.84 33.92
N HIS A 665 -6.66 35.76 33.35
CA HIS A 665 -6.37 34.54 34.10
C HIS A 665 -5.24 34.75 35.12
N ALA A 666 -4.17 35.47 34.78
CA ALA A 666 -3.08 35.78 35.72
C ALA A 666 -3.58 36.58 36.93
N LEU A 667 -4.37 37.63 36.71
CA LEU A 667 -5.04 38.38 37.77
C LEU A 667 -5.98 37.49 38.57
N GLY A 668 -6.72 36.62 37.90
CA GLY A 668 -7.65 35.67 38.52
C GLY A 668 -6.95 34.71 39.48
N VAL A 669 -5.80 34.15 39.09
CA VAL A 669 -4.96 33.32 39.96
C VAL A 669 -4.58 34.10 41.22
N ILE A 670 -4.06 35.32 41.07
CA ILE A 670 -3.64 36.16 42.21
C ILE A 670 -4.82 36.51 43.13
N ALA A 671 -5.97 36.87 42.55
CA ALA A 671 -7.18 37.16 43.30
C ALA A 671 -7.62 35.95 44.14
N ASN A 672 -7.58 34.74 43.57
CA ASN A 672 -7.92 33.51 44.27
C ASN A 672 -6.92 33.18 45.39
N LEU A 673 -5.62 33.34 45.13
CA LEU A 673 -4.58 33.12 46.14
C LEU A 673 -4.81 33.99 47.38
N LEU A 674 -5.10 35.29 47.19
CA LEU A 674 -5.28 36.25 48.28
C LEU A 674 -6.42 35.93 49.27
N LEU A 675 -7.38 35.10 48.87
CA LEU A 675 -8.50 34.68 49.71
C LEU A 675 -8.04 33.74 50.84
N ASN A 676 -7.07 32.85 50.57
CA ASN A 676 -6.69 31.75 51.46
C ASN A 676 -5.15 31.64 51.64
N VAL A 677 -4.48 32.73 51.98
CA VAL A 677 -3.02 32.80 52.23
C VAL A 677 -2.67 33.53 53.52
N THR A 678 -1.46 33.29 54.04
CA THR A 678 -0.93 33.97 55.24
C THR A 678 -0.65 35.45 55.01
N ILE A 679 -0.58 36.23 56.09
CA ILE A 679 -0.17 37.65 56.03
C ILE A 679 1.19 37.79 55.36
N TYR A 680 2.15 36.90 55.65
CA TYR A 680 3.47 36.90 55.01
C TYR A 680 3.38 36.73 53.49
N GLN A 681 2.57 35.78 52.99
CA GLN A 681 2.38 35.59 51.55
C GLN A 681 1.66 36.77 50.88
N LYS A 682 0.74 37.44 51.60
CA LYS A 682 0.18 38.70 51.12
C LYS A 682 1.25 39.78 51.01
N GLN A 683 2.18 39.87 51.98
CA GLN A 683 3.33 40.77 51.91
C GLN A 683 4.21 40.46 50.69
N VAL A 684 4.49 39.19 50.39
CA VAL A 684 5.25 38.79 49.20
C VAL A 684 4.62 39.29 47.89
N LEU A 685 3.27 39.27 47.80
CA LEU A 685 2.57 39.83 46.64
C LEU A 685 2.66 41.36 46.58
N ILE A 686 2.60 42.04 47.74
CA ILE A 686 2.78 43.50 47.85
C ILE A 686 4.18 43.91 47.43
N ASP A 687 5.21 43.22 47.92
CA ASP A 687 6.61 43.46 47.58
C ASP A 687 6.91 43.19 46.09
N ALA A 688 6.03 42.45 45.41
CA ALA A 688 6.06 42.22 43.97
C ALA A 688 5.17 43.20 43.18
N ASP A 689 4.82 44.35 43.75
CA ASP A 689 4.08 45.45 43.11
C ASP A 689 2.62 45.16 42.69
N ILE A 690 1.96 44.16 43.30
CA ILE A 690 0.57 43.82 42.94
C ILE A 690 -0.42 44.99 43.10
N ILE A 691 -0.15 45.92 44.03
CA ILE A 691 -1.02 47.08 44.28
C ILE A 691 -1.00 48.01 43.07
N GLN A 692 0.18 48.35 42.55
CA GLN A 692 0.33 49.21 41.38
C GLN A 692 -0.26 48.57 40.12
N VAL A 693 -0.01 47.27 39.92
CA VAL A 693 -0.60 46.46 38.84
C VAL A 693 -2.13 46.55 38.88
N SER A 694 -2.71 46.34 40.07
CA SER A 694 -4.16 46.37 40.24
C SER A 694 -4.75 47.75 39.96
N ILE A 695 -4.11 48.83 40.44
CA ILE A 695 -4.54 50.21 40.19
C ILE A 695 -4.50 50.54 38.70
N HIS A 696 -3.43 50.13 38.00
CA HIS A 696 -3.31 50.32 36.55
C HIS A 696 -4.47 49.64 35.80
N LEU A 697 -4.78 48.39 36.17
CA LEU A 697 -5.78 47.57 35.49
C LEU A 697 -7.23 47.91 35.86
N LEU A 698 -7.49 48.79 36.84
CA LEU A 698 -8.82 49.35 37.10
C LEU A 698 -9.39 50.11 35.89
N SER A 699 -8.52 50.67 35.04
CA SER A 699 -8.93 51.40 33.84
C SER A 699 -9.16 50.50 32.62
N SER A 700 -9.04 49.17 32.77
CA SER A 700 -9.26 48.21 31.69
C SER A 700 -10.70 48.25 31.18
N ALA A 701 -10.86 48.12 29.86
CA ALA A 701 -12.18 47.99 29.23
C ALA A 701 -12.82 46.61 29.46
N ASN A 702 -12.03 45.58 29.82
CA ASN A 702 -12.56 44.26 30.16
C ASN A 702 -13.06 44.27 31.62
N ALA A 703 -14.38 44.12 31.79
CA ALA A 703 -15.02 44.11 33.09
C ALA A 703 -14.45 43.06 34.05
N LYS A 704 -14.07 41.87 33.55
CA LYS A 704 -13.51 40.80 34.40
C LYS A 704 -12.12 41.13 34.92
N ILE A 705 -11.26 41.74 34.08
CA ILE A 705 -9.94 42.26 34.49
C ILE A 705 -10.13 43.31 35.59
N CYS A 706 -11.05 44.26 35.37
CA CYS A 706 -11.38 45.29 36.34
C CYS A 706 -11.89 44.70 37.67
N ILE A 707 -12.80 43.72 37.62
CA ILE A 707 -13.34 43.02 38.80
C ILE A 707 -12.23 42.28 39.56
N ASN A 708 -11.35 41.55 38.88
CA ASN A 708 -10.24 40.85 39.54
C ASN A 708 -9.28 41.84 40.23
N ALA A 709 -8.95 42.96 39.58
CA ALA A 709 -8.15 44.02 40.18
C ALA A 709 -8.83 44.62 41.44
N LEU A 710 -10.15 44.87 41.39
CA LEU A 710 -10.92 45.32 42.55
C LEU A 710 -10.92 44.29 43.69
N ASN A 711 -11.08 43.00 43.38
CA ASN A 711 -11.04 41.92 44.37
C ASN A 711 -9.68 41.81 45.07
N ILE A 712 -8.59 41.99 44.32
CA ILE A 712 -7.22 42.02 44.86
C ILE A 712 -7.08 43.19 45.82
N LEU A 713 -7.42 44.42 45.39
CA LEU A 713 -7.37 45.60 46.25
C LEU A 713 -8.23 45.41 47.51
N GLN A 714 -9.43 44.87 47.37
CA GLN A 714 -10.33 44.56 48.50
C GLN A 714 -9.67 43.64 49.53
N CYS A 715 -8.96 42.59 49.08
CA CYS A 715 -8.31 41.61 49.94
C CYS A 715 -7.09 42.20 50.65
N ILE A 716 -6.29 43.01 49.96
CA ILE A 716 -5.09 43.64 50.52
C ILE A 716 -5.49 44.76 51.51
N CYS A 717 -6.48 45.60 51.17
CA CYS A 717 -7.01 46.67 52.04
C CYS A 717 -7.50 46.15 53.40
N SER A 718 -7.98 44.89 53.43
CA SER A 718 -8.44 44.27 54.67
C SER A 718 -7.29 43.85 55.59
N ALA A 719 -6.07 43.69 55.07
CA ALA A 719 -4.92 43.14 55.80
C ALA A 719 -3.83 44.19 56.12
N PHE A 720 -3.61 45.20 55.28
CA PHE A 720 -2.50 46.18 55.42
C PHE A 720 -2.96 47.63 55.32
N LYS A 721 -3.75 48.07 56.30
CA LYS A 721 -4.41 49.40 56.27
C LYS A 721 -3.44 50.57 56.10
N GLU A 722 -2.28 50.56 56.76
CA GLU A 722 -1.35 51.70 56.78
C GLU A 722 -0.43 51.76 55.55
N GLN A 723 -0.03 50.60 55.01
CA GLN A 723 0.93 50.47 53.91
C GLN A 723 0.30 50.83 52.55
N ILE A 724 -1.00 50.63 52.41
CA ILE A 724 -1.78 50.84 51.18
C ILE A 724 -2.26 52.30 51.03
N GLN A 725 -2.33 53.04 52.14
CA GLN A 725 -2.96 54.35 52.20
C GLN A 725 -2.23 55.38 51.33
N ALA A 726 -0.89 55.32 51.27
CA ALA A 726 -0.09 56.24 50.44
C ALA A 726 -0.24 55.97 48.93
N GLU A 727 -0.24 54.71 48.51
CA GLU A 727 -0.28 54.32 47.10
C GLU A 727 -1.68 54.50 46.48
N ILE A 728 -2.74 54.24 47.24
CA ILE A 728 -4.13 54.41 46.77
C ILE A 728 -4.53 55.89 46.73
N ASN A 729 -4.05 56.72 47.67
CA ASN A 729 -4.24 58.18 47.61
C ASN A 729 -3.48 58.83 46.45
N GLY A 730 -2.44 58.18 45.91
CA GLY A 730 -1.62 58.65 44.80
C GLY A 730 -2.25 58.52 43.40
N GLY A 731 -3.45 57.96 43.25
CA GLY A 731 -4.13 57.90 41.94
C GLY A 731 -5.33 56.95 41.80
N ALA A 732 -5.62 56.08 42.77
CA ALA A 732 -6.67 55.06 42.64
C ALA A 732 -8.08 55.57 42.98
N ILE A 733 -8.22 56.50 43.93
CA ILE A 733 -9.53 57.04 44.36
C ILE A 733 -10.33 57.68 43.20
N PRO A 734 -9.74 58.53 42.33
CA PRO A 734 -10.47 59.10 41.19
C PRO A 734 -10.99 58.04 40.21
N VAL A 735 -10.19 57.00 39.94
CA VAL A 735 -10.58 55.90 39.06
C VAL A 735 -11.72 55.09 39.69
N LEU A 736 -11.64 54.78 40.98
CA LEU A 736 -12.70 54.07 41.70
C LEU A 736 -14.03 54.86 41.72
N GLN A 737 -13.98 56.18 41.94
CA GLN A 737 -15.16 57.06 41.87
C GLN A 737 -15.80 57.06 40.48
N LYS A 738 -15.00 56.99 39.41
CA LYS A 738 -15.51 56.84 38.04
C LYS A 738 -16.20 55.49 37.86
N LEU A 739 -15.59 54.40 38.36
CA LEU A 739 -16.13 53.04 38.26
C LEU A 739 -17.45 52.84 39.02
N LEU A 740 -17.77 53.65 40.04
CA LEU A 740 -19.10 53.64 40.68
C LEU A 740 -20.24 53.91 39.69
N LYS A 741 -19.96 54.64 38.60
CA LYS A 741 -20.91 54.96 37.54
C LYS A 741 -20.79 54.02 36.33
N SER A 742 -20.09 52.89 36.47
CA SER A 742 -19.98 51.88 35.41
C SER A 742 -21.36 51.28 35.11
N ASP A 743 -21.62 51.00 33.84
CA ASP A 743 -22.81 50.29 33.38
C ASP A 743 -22.79 48.79 33.79
N ASP A 744 -21.62 48.26 34.16
CA ASP A 744 -21.50 46.91 34.72
C ASP A 744 -21.76 46.94 36.24
N ASN A 745 -22.88 46.33 36.64
CA ASN A 745 -23.31 46.27 38.03
C ASN A 745 -22.29 45.61 38.97
N ASN A 746 -21.52 44.62 38.49
CA ASN A 746 -20.52 43.95 39.31
C ASN A 746 -19.30 44.85 39.52
N VAL A 747 -18.87 45.57 38.49
CA VAL A 747 -17.78 46.56 38.58
C VAL A 747 -18.16 47.68 39.54
N SER A 748 -19.35 48.27 39.39
CA SER A 748 -19.83 49.34 40.27
C SER A 748 -19.92 48.88 41.73
N LYS A 749 -20.48 47.69 41.98
CA LYS A 749 -20.60 47.11 43.32
C LYS A 749 -19.24 46.82 43.96
N SER A 750 -18.32 46.16 43.25
CA SER A 750 -16.99 45.86 43.77
C SER A 750 -16.18 47.14 44.04
N SER A 751 -16.30 48.16 43.19
CA SER A 751 -15.68 49.47 43.39
C SER A 751 -16.20 50.17 44.65
N SER A 752 -17.51 50.11 44.90
CA SER A 752 -18.12 50.63 46.13
C SER A 752 -17.58 49.95 47.39
N ILE A 753 -17.38 48.63 47.36
CA ILE A 753 -16.84 47.88 48.50
C ILE A 753 -15.40 48.30 48.79
N VAL A 754 -14.55 48.41 47.75
CA VAL A 754 -13.15 48.84 47.90
C VAL A 754 -13.11 50.25 48.48
N LEU A 755 -13.88 51.21 47.93
CA LEU A 755 -13.96 52.58 48.44
C LEU A 755 -14.42 52.64 49.90
N HIS A 756 -15.45 51.90 50.26
CA HIS A 756 -15.95 51.85 51.64
C HIS A 756 -14.89 51.32 52.61
N LYS A 757 -14.14 50.27 52.23
CA LYS A 757 -13.05 49.72 53.05
C LYS A 757 -11.91 50.71 53.24
N LEU A 758 -11.56 51.47 52.20
CA LEU A 758 -10.55 52.51 52.26
C LEU A 758 -10.94 53.67 53.17
N ILE A 759 -12.19 54.13 53.07
CA ILE A 759 -12.71 55.21 53.92
C ILE A 759 -12.72 54.78 55.40
N ASN A 760 -13.09 53.54 55.69
CA ASN A 760 -13.11 53.02 57.06
C ASN A 760 -11.74 52.61 57.60
N ALA A 761 -10.69 52.57 56.77
CA ALA A 761 -9.32 52.40 57.23
C ALA A 761 -8.71 53.72 57.76
N ASN A 762 -9.30 54.88 57.40
CA ASN A 762 -8.87 56.22 57.82
C ASN A 762 -9.56 56.75 59.10
N LYS A 763 -10.52 56.01 59.65
CA LYS A 763 -11.13 56.26 60.96
C LYS A 763 -10.55 55.28 61.97
#